data_AF-A0A3N6ISK7-F1
#
_entry.id   AF-A0A3N6ISK7-F1
#
_cell.length_a   1.000
_cell.length_b   1.000
_cell.length_c   1.000
_cell.angle_alpha   90.00
_cell.angle_beta   90.00
_cell.angle_gamma   90.00
#
_symmetry.space_group_name_H-M   'P 1'
#
loop_
_entity.id
_entity.type
_entity.pdbx_description
1 polymer ?
#
loop_
_entity_poly.entity_id
_entity_poly.type
_entity_poly.pdbx_seq_one_letter_code
_entity_poly.pdbx_strand_id
1 'polypeptide(L)'
;MLGWVPDTADYPWNGVFTSRIDSGLLDVFRRDWRRVVPTAQAQVGRHPRSATELHLRYLFGGLGLPEGERPPVGPVAAVEARARAAEVLTALADTIITPRGILIIDGYTLNDWMQPEDLFTFLTRLQPGQAHLFSATDDLLADPYIQAARERSVLVAHREPFAELLTELEDTGRLQRSAAGRGAQGGRFIPVGNTFAEIDVDTRNRVIGAARPIDTDLLEPFASASSAIRYERFRHFLGTGEGQPQWKAVASGFNLQRDFEAVLLQRVQSVLEELGLPEPIIVAGQTATGKTIALTALALEMARSGRAAVLHRSVRGERPTLADIESFASWADRIHNLPTLLVWDGMVDSDEYYLLQRQLGSRGQRVVIVGSSYLPSKSSHKRKSIITVEPVLSAAEGRRLEPWLSSFGVSVPNNQIDELDSSFLALLYLLLPETERSLRHGLVTEVRAAEIGLERLSRTGARNSEARLTAVARALQDAGVDISVLRPAERPNAELIDLSFEERSAAEQITSMILVAGRRGLRIPLELLLRVLGREGADRLVDLVKNFDIFRWTEDDSGGQFLGTRTPLEAELLAREDLNLPIEVEVTAELITNLRPELNRWGGGEVQFIADLLDRIGPQSDDRRFTPHYLDLAEAFRELRLTRGYAHPRLALLEANLTREYVKWAQRSEAITREERLRLVRDVQRMLEATLEDSDPSPHSRLNLLVELASAEGAQIYELSASPDEGASLQILTLMRDVTRVALQARAVDPENVYPVDVIAWATRDAVQSGTLTSDDRLDLLASAQSSLDSLDPGALSPKQAAKYDDRHVELARLLNDSAMEAKHLLALTENGDPAAYYFLALRAARAGEDGPQVAVETLRRAPSEVRSDWRCSRLLLDLFWESKAGRRFLQGEREVVAFSDETWTECLAIVDAIPETVGYDRYRRDFLRGLALFHLGQYQASKEAFVRLDRESRDVSSRIISKYLASQPNGTARTFTGRVLSATPDGRRGTAWVYELHTEVRFIPLRFSISDYRKKNENLPSFHIAFNMRGALADPITGRPGRIPRRSADAR
;
A
#
# COMPACT_ATOMS: atom_id res chain seq x y z
N MET A 1 41.07 -12.85 -14.83
CA MET A 1 39.65 -12.61 -15.16
C MET A 1 39.24 -13.65 -16.18
N LEU A 2 38.11 -14.32 -15.98
CA LEU A 2 37.51 -15.17 -17.01
C LEU A 2 37.08 -14.24 -18.16
N GLY A 3 37.65 -14.42 -19.35
CA GLY A 3 37.52 -13.46 -20.47
C GLY A 3 36.11 -13.30 -21.03
N TRP A 4 35.18 -14.21 -20.69
CA TRP A 4 33.82 -14.27 -21.23
C TRP A 4 32.77 -13.49 -20.42
N VAL A 5 33.05 -13.18 -19.15
CA VAL A 5 32.06 -12.52 -18.26
C VAL A 5 31.64 -11.11 -18.75
N PRO A 6 32.53 -10.28 -19.34
CA PRO A 6 32.12 -9.00 -19.91
C PRO A 6 31.08 -9.15 -21.02
N ASP A 7 31.19 -10.19 -21.84
CA ASP A 7 30.29 -10.43 -22.99
C ASP A 7 28.88 -10.84 -22.54
N THR A 8 28.74 -11.42 -21.35
CA THR A 8 27.45 -11.84 -20.78
C THR A 8 26.83 -10.79 -19.86
N ALA A 9 27.58 -9.79 -19.40
CA ALA A 9 27.09 -8.80 -18.45
C ALA A 9 26.06 -7.82 -19.02
N ASP A 10 26.03 -7.65 -20.35
CA ASP A 10 25.15 -6.70 -21.05
C ASP A 10 23.67 -7.15 -21.12
N TYR A 11 23.37 -8.41 -20.79
CA TYR A 11 22.00 -8.94 -20.82
C TYR A 11 21.21 -8.61 -19.55
N PRO A 12 19.87 -8.53 -19.61
CA PRO A 12 18.97 -8.20 -18.50
C PRO A 12 18.77 -9.34 -17.48
N TRP A 13 19.85 -9.81 -16.84
CA TRP A 13 19.78 -10.76 -15.72
C TRP A 13 18.86 -10.29 -14.59
N ASN A 14 18.04 -11.20 -14.06
CA ASN A 14 17.20 -10.97 -12.89
C ASN A 14 17.97 -11.11 -11.56
N GLY A 15 19.13 -11.78 -11.57
CA GLY A 15 19.98 -11.98 -10.39
C GLY A 15 21.31 -12.65 -10.76
N VAL A 16 22.37 -12.36 -9.99
CA VAL A 16 23.67 -13.02 -10.14
C VAL A 16 24.13 -13.52 -8.79
N PHE A 17 24.60 -14.77 -8.75
CA PHE A 17 25.12 -15.43 -7.56
C PHE A 17 26.57 -15.83 -7.82
N THR A 18 27.43 -15.63 -6.82
CA THR A 18 28.85 -15.94 -6.97
C THR A 18 29.44 -16.51 -5.69
N SER A 19 30.29 -17.52 -5.87
CA SER A 19 31.20 -18.03 -4.85
C SER A 19 32.50 -17.21 -4.76
N ARG A 20 32.75 -16.32 -5.73
CA ARG A 20 33.92 -15.43 -5.71
C ARG A 20 33.78 -14.44 -4.56
N ILE A 21 34.93 -14.08 -3.96
CA ILE A 21 34.99 -13.12 -2.85
C ILE A 21 35.52 -11.74 -3.26
N ASP A 22 36.00 -11.59 -4.50
CA ASP A 22 36.55 -10.34 -5.01
C ASP A 22 35.49 -9.36 -5.54
N SER A 23 35.84 -8.07 -5.58
CA SER A 23 34.95 -7.02 -6.05
C SER A 23 34.90 -6.86 -7.57
N GLY A 24 35.65 -7.64 -8.35
CA GLY A 24 35.76 -7.45 -9.81
C GLY A 24 34.43 -7.58 -10.55
N LEU A 25 33.54 -8.46 -10.09
CA LEU A 25 32.21 -8.64 -10.70
C LEU A 25 31.29 -7.42 -10.55
N LEU A 26 31.49 -6.60 -9.51
CA LEU A 26 30.68 -5.40 -9.30
C LEU A 26 30.82 -4.43 -10.47
N ASP A 27 32.06 -4.20 -10.91
CA ASP A 27 32.33 -3.28 -12.00
C ASP A 27 31.94 -3.88 -13.36
N VAL A 28 32.05 -5.20 -13.51
CA VAL A 28 31.68 -5.90 -14.76
C VAL A 28 30.17 -5.83 -15.04
N PHE A 29 29.31 -5.94 -14.01
CA PHE A 29 27.85 -5.90 -14.20
C PHE A 29 27.23 -4.50 -14.13
N ARG A 30 27.99 -3.47 -13.71
CA ARG A 30 27.51 -2.08 -13.69
C ARG A 30 27.33 -1.55 -15.11
N ARG A 31 26.18 -0.93 -15.36
CA ARG A 31 25.86 -0.26 -16.63
C ARG A 31 25.05 1.00 -16.36
N ASP A 32 25.00 1.92 -17.30
CA ASP A 32 24.24 3.18 -17.17
C ASP A 32 22.74 2.95 -16.94
N TRP A 33 22.21 1.80 -17.35
CA TRP A 33 20.82 1.42 -17.14
C TRP A 33 20.57 0.53 -15.92
N ARG A 34 21.63 0.06 -15.25
CA ARG A 34 21.57 -0.95 -14.19
C ARG A 34 22.39 -0.55 -12.96
N ARG A 35 21.71 -0.51 -11.82
CA ARG A 35 22.33 -0.48 -10.50
C ARG A 35 22.65 -1.89 -10.05
N VAL A 36 23.85 -2.12 -9.54
CA VAL A 36 24.25 -3.40 -8.95
C VAL A 36 24.30 -3.26 -7.44
N VAL A 37 23.57 -4.13 -6.73
CA VAL A 37 23.51 -4.17 -5.27
C VAL A 37 24.29 -5.40 -4.77
N PRO A 38 25.53 -5.23 -4.27
CA PRO A 38 26.28 -6.33 -3.67
C PRO A 38 25.73 -6.66 -2.29
N THR A 39 25.56 -7.95 -1.97
CA THR A 39 25.20 -8.40 -0.62
C THR A 39 25.60 -9.85 -0.39
N ALA A 40 25.82 -10.25 0.86
CA ALA A 40 25.95 -11.64 1.30
C ALA A 40 24.74 -12.10 2.15
N GLN A 41 23.70 -11.27 2.26
CA GLN A 41 22.53 -11.58 3.08
C GLN A 41 21.55 -12.52 2.35
N ALA A 42 20.92 -13.41 3.11
CA ALA A 42 19.83 -14.28 2.63
C ALA A 42 18.53 -13.51 2.36
N GLN A 43 18.39 -12.31 2.93
CA GLN A 43 17.20 -11.50 2.74
C GLN A 43 17.03 -11.08 1.28
N VAL A 44 15.83 -11.32 0.77
CA VAL A 44 15.41 -10.99 -0.58
C VAL A 44 14.98 -9.53 -0.56
N GLY A 45 15.67 -8.67 -1.31
CA GLY A 45 15.35 -7.24 -1.41
C GLY A 45 13.98 -7.00 -2.06
N ARG A 46 13.50 -5.75 -2.09
CA ARG A 46 12.16 -5.40 -2.59
C ARG A 46 11.88 -5.80 -4.04
N HIS A 47 12.90 -5.78 -4.91
CA HIS A 47 12.74 -6.12 -6.32
C HIS A 47 13.77 -7.19 -6.72
N PRO A 48 13.61 -8.43 -6.22
CA PRO A 48 14.66 -9.42 -6.29
C PRO A 48 14.91 -9.97 -7.70
N ARG A 49 13.99 -9.70 -8.63
CA ARG A 49 14.05 -10.07 -10.04
C ARG A 49 14.25 -8.88 -10.97
N SER A 50 14.49 -7.67 -10.43
CA SER A 50 14.68 -6.49 -11.27
C SER A 50 15.96 -6.59 -12.08
N ALA A 51 15.84 -6.50 -13.41
CA ALA A 51 17.01 -6.43 -14.28
C ALA A 51 17.76 -5.09 -14.18
N THR A 52 17.09 -4.03 -13.69
CA THR A 52 17.64 -2.67 -13.54
C THR A 52 18.24 -2.42 -12.16
N GLU A 53 17.80 -3.15 -11.13
CA GLU A 53 18.44 -3.23 -9.82
C GLU A 53 18.91 -4.66 -9.57
N LEU A 54 20.07 -4.99 -10.15
CA LEU A 54 20.61 -6.33 -10.13
C LEU A 54 21.23 -6.64 -8.76
N HIS A 55 20.68 -7.64 -8.08
CA HIS A 55 21.30 -8.19 -6.88
C HIS A 55 22.48 -9.11 -7.27
N LEU A 56 23.69 -8.72 -6.86
CA LEU A 56 24.90 -9.53 -6.98
C LEU A 56 25.20 -10.15 -5.60
N ARG A 57 24.89 -11.43 -5.43
CA ARG A 57 24.99 -12.11 -4.14
C ARG A 57 26.27 -12.91 -3.99
N TYR A 58 27.02 -12.57 -2.95
CA TYR A 58 28.27 -13.20 -2.54
C TYR A 58 27.98 -14.31 -1.53
N LEU A 59 27.91 -15.55 -1.99
CA LEU A 59 27.46 -16.69 -1.18
C LEU A 59 28.32 -16.91 0.07
N PHE A 60 29.62 -16.64 -0.04
CA PHE A 60 30.59 -16.79 1.05
C PHE A 60 31.15 -15.45 1.56
N GLY A 61 30.45 -14.34 1.32
CA GLY A 61 30.91 -13.00 1.68
C GLY A 61 31.87 -12.37 0.66
N GLY A 62 32.08 -11.06 0.76
CA GLY A 62 32.85 -10.29 -0.22
C GLY A 62 33.85 -9.35 0.44
N LEU A 63 35.05 -9.23 -0.13
CA LEU A 63 36.12 -8.37 0.42
C LEU A 63 35.73 -6.89 0.46
N GLY A 64 34.85 -6.46 -0.44
CA GLY A 64 34.29 -5.11 -0.50
C GLY A 64 33.03 -4.88 0.33
N LEU A 65 32.56 -5.90 1.08
CA LEU A 65 31.33 -5.84 1.87
C LEU A 65 31.57 -5.38 3.33
N PRO A 66 30.52 -4.93 4.04
CA PRO A 66 30.58 -4.58 5.46
C PRO A 66 31.11 -5.72 6.34
N GLU A 67 31.57 -5.40 7.56
CA GLU A 67 32.28 -6.35 8.44
C GLU A 67 31.53 -7.67 8.69
N GLY A 68 30.19 -7.62 8.84
CA GLY A 68 29.35 -8.81 9.00
C GLY A 68 29.10 -9.65 7.74
N GLU A 69 29.49 -9.15 6.57
CA GLU A 69 29.31 -9.78 5.25
C GLU A 69 30.64 -10.09 4.56
N ARG A 70 31.75 -10.05 5.32
CA ARG A 70 33.08 -10.39 4.82
C ARG A 70 33.28 -11.89 4.68
N PRO A 71 34.25 -12.33 3.87
CA PRO A 71 34.61 -13.73 3.77
C PRO A 71 35.03 -14.32 5.11
N PRO A 72 34.72 -15.59 5.38
CA PRO A 72 35.05 -16.25 6.64
C PRO A 72 36.56 -16.29 6.87
N VAL A 73 36.96 -15.98 8.11
CA VAL A 73 38.35 -16.08 8.57
C VAL A 73 38.45 -17.19 9.60
N GLY A 74 38.90 -18.36 9.17
CA GLY A 74 39.08 -19.54 10.03
C GLY A 74 37.95 -20.59 9.91
N PRO A 75 38.13 -21.76 10.55
CA PRO A 75 37.29 -22.94 10.32
C PRO A 75 35.84 -22.78 10.82
N VAL A 76 35.62 -22.13 11.98
CA VAL A 76 34.26 -21.91 12.51
C VAL A 76 33.46 -20.99 11.59
N ALA A 77 34.05 -19.84 11.23
CA ALA A 77 33.43 -18.90 10.31
C ALA A 77 33.13 -19.53 8.93
N ALA A 78 33.97 -20.45 8.46
CA ALA A 78 33.76 -21.15 7.20
C ALA A 78 32.52 -22.07 7.25
N VAL A 79 32.30 -22.77 8.37
CA VAL A 79 31.09 -23.59 8.58
C VAL A 79 29.85 -22.69 8.62
N GLU A 80 29.89 -21.58 9.35
CA GLU A 80 28.78 -20.63 9.39
C GLU A 80 28.51 -20.00 8.01
N ALA A 81 29.54 -19.69 7.24
CA ALA A 81 29.40 -19.17 5.88
C ALA A 81 28.79 -20.20 4.94
N ARG A 82 29.14 -21.49 5.06
CA ARG A 82 28.51 -22.57 4.29
C ARG A 82 27.04 -22.75 4.65
N ALA A 83 26.70 -22.68 5.95
CA ALA A 83 25.31 -22.72 6.40
C ALA A 83 24.50 -21.53 5.86
N ARG A 84 25.06 -20.31 5.91
CA ARG A 84 24.45 -19.11 5.31
C ARG A 84 24.30 -19.23 3.80
N ALA A 85 25.31 -19.75 3.09
CA ALA A 85 25.23 -19.96 1.64
C ALA A 85 24.09 -20.94 1.28
N ALA A 86 23.93 -22.01 2.05
CA ALA A 86 22.83 -22.96 1.87
C ALA A 86 21.45 -22.34 2.17
N GLU A 87 21.37 -21.48 3.18
CA GLU A 87 20.15 -20.70 3.50
C GLU A 87 19.81 -19.72 2.37
N VAL A 88 20.80 -18.98 1.86
CA VAL A 88 20.66 -18.09 0.70
C VAL A 88 20.14 -18.89 -0.50
N LEU A 89 20.82 -19.97 -0.88
CA LEU A 89 20.41 -20.81 -2.00
C LEU A 89 18.99 -21.38 -1.84
N THR A 90 18.63 -21.80 -0.63
CA THR A 90 17.29 -22.27 -0.31
C THR A 90 16.25 -21.16 -0.55
N ALA A 91 16.47 -19.98 0.05
CA ALA A 91 15.60 -18.83 -0.16
C ALA A 91 15.48 -18.46 -1.65
N LEU A 92 16.56 -18.57 -2.41
CA LEU A 92 16.59 -18.26 -3.85
C LEU A 92 15.79 -19.25 -4.71
N ALA A 93 15.96 -20.55 -4.47
CA ALA A 93 15.14 -21.58 -5.13
C ALA A 93 13.65 -21.34 -4.82
N ASP A 94 13.35 -20.91 -3.60
CA ASP A 94 11.98 -20.75 -3.13
C ASP A 94 11.31 -19.43 -3.55
N THR A 95 12.08 -18.39 -3.93
CA THR A 95 11.57 -17.03 -4.15
C THR A 95 11.98 -16.37 -5.47
N ILE A 96 13.16 -16.66 -6.01
CA ILE A 96 13.70 -16.00 -7.21
C ILE A 96 13.57 -16.89 -8.44
N ILE A 97 13.90 -18.18 -8.30
CA ILE A 97 13.84 -19.14 -9.41
C ILE A 97 12.43 -19.69 -9.51
N THR A 98 11.61 -19.01 -10.31
CA THR A 98 10.26 -19.47 -10.70
C THR A 98 10.33 -20.84 -11.38
N PRO A 99 9.22 -21.59 -11.53
CA PRO A 99 9.21 -22.84 -12.31
C PRO A 99 9.61 -22.70 -13.79
N ARG A 100 9.64 -21.47 -14.33
CA ARG A 100 10.19 -21.16 -15.67
C ARG A 100 11.58 -20.52 -15.63
N GLY A 101 12.06 -20.16 -14.44
CA GLY A 101 13.37 -19.57 -14.25
C GLY A 101 14.45 -20.55 -14.69
N ILE A 102 15.46 -20.03 -15.37
CA ILE A 102 16.62 -20.82 -15.80
C ILE A 102 17.82 -20.35 -14.98
N LEU A 103 18.43 -21.30 -14.27
CA LEU A 103 19.71 -21.12 -13.62
C LEU A 103 20.82 -21.48 -14.60
N ILE A 104 21.66 -20.50 -14.90
CA ILE A 104 22.89 -20.70 -15.67
C ILE A 104 24.06 -20.73 -14.69
N ILE A 105 24.85 -21.81 -14.74
CA ILE A 105 26.07 -21.98 -13.96
C ILE A 105 27.22 -22.03 -14.97
N ASP A 106 28.19 -21.13 -14.85
CA ASP A 106 29.38 -21.13 -15.70
C ASP A 106 30.62 -20.77 -14.85
N GLY A 107 31.77 -21.36 -15.18
CA GLY A 107 33.02 -21.19 -14.46
C GLY A 107 33.13 -21.95 -13.12
N TYR A 108 32.23 -22.89 -12.83
CA TYR A 108 32.29 -23.75 -11.64
C TYR A 108 33.38 -24.83 -11.77
N THR A 109 34.15 -25.06 -10.70
CA THR A 109 35.23 -26.07 -10.68
C THR A 109 35.23 -26.82 -9.35
N LEU A 110 35.90 -27.99 -9.30
CA LEU A 110 36.02 -28.78 -8.07
C LEU A 110 36.81 -28.08 -6.95
N ASN A 111 37.56 -27.02 -7.26
CA ASN A 111 38.32 -26.21 -6.29
C ASN A 111 37.54 -24.98 -5.80
N ASP A 112 36.24 -24.91 -6.06
CA ASP A 112 35.38 -23.82 -5.62
C ASP A 112 35.09 -23.89 -4.10
N TRP A 113 34.69 -22.76 -3.52
CA TRP A 113 34.23 -22.68 -2.14
C TRP A 113 32.94 -23.48 -1.94
N MET A 114 32.08 -23.50 -2.96
CA MET A 114 30.88 -24.33 -3.01
C MET A 114 31.23 -25.76 -3.38
N GLN A 115 30.94 -26.71 -2.48
CA GLN A 115 31.22 -28.12 -2.73
C GLN A 115 30.14 -28.75 -3.63
N PRO A 116 30.47 -29.77 -4.44
CA PRO A 116 29.51 -30.44 -5.32
C PRO A 116 28.27 -30.98 -4.58
N GLU A 117 28.43 -31.42 -3.34
CA GLU A 117 27.34 -31.87 -2.46
C GLU A 117 26.33 -30.75 -2.13
N ASP A 118 26.82 -29.54 -1.83
CA ASP A 118 25.95 -28.38 -1.54
C ASP A 118 25.20 -27.96 -2.79
N LEU A 119 25.91 -27.92 -3.92
CA LEU A 119 25.33 -27.61 -5.22
C LEU A 119 24.24 -28.63 -5.59
N PHE A 120 24.50 -29.93 -5.41
CA PHE A 120 23.51 -30.97 -5.63
C PHE A 120 22.27 -30.79 -4.76
N THR A 121 22.46 -30.53 -3.46
CA THR A 121 21.35 -30.28 -2.52
C THR A 121 20.47 -29.13 -3.00
N PHE A 122 21.07 -28.04 -3.48
CA PHE A 122 20.34 -26.93 -4.08
C PHE A 122 19.65 -27.30 -5.40
N LEU A 123 20.35 -27.96 -6.32
CA LEU A 123 19.81 -28.38 -7.61
C LEU A 123 18.60 -29.31 -7.47
N THR A 124 18.56 -30.17 -6.45
CA THR A 124 17.40 -31.06 -6.21
C THR A 124 16.11 -30.31 -5.85
N ARG A 125 16.19 -29.02 -5.52
CA ARG A 125 15.01 -28.16 -5.31
C ARG A 125 14.44 -27.61 -6.63
N LEU A 126 15.19 -27.69 -7.72
CA LEU A 126 14.79 -27.19 -9.04
C LEU A 126 14.08 -28.27 -9.87
N GLN A 127 13.33 -27.82 -10.88
CA GLN A 127 12.66 -28.69 -11.86
C GLN A 127 13.64 -29.16 -12.94
N PRO A 128 13.36 -30.31 -13.58
CA PRO A 128 14.16 -30.76 -14.72
C PRO A 128 14.25 -29.71 -15.82
N GLY A 129 15.46 -29.51 -16.35
CA GLY A 129 15.71 -28.51 -17.41
C GLY A 129 15.79 -27.06 -16.94
N GLN A 130 15.78 -26.78 -15.62
CA GLN A 130 15.97 -25.41 -15.11
C GLN A 130 17.43 -25.05 -14.89
N ALA A 131 18.31 -26.00 -14.60
CA ALA A 131 19.72 -25.72 -14.35
C ALA A 131 20.61 -26.20 -15.49
N HIS A 132 21.44 -25.29 -15.98
CA HIS A 132 22.39 -25.55 -17.05
C HIS A 132 23.81 -25.22 -16.60
N LEU A 133 24.68 -26.22 -16.59
CA LEU A 133 26.11 -26.08 -16.31
C LEU A 133 26.87 -25.95 -17.63
N PHE A 134 27.51 -24.82 -17.86
CA PHE A 134 28.39 -24.55 -19.00
C PHE A 134 29.86 -24.70 -18.62
N SER A 135 30.72 -24.77 -19.64
CA SER A 135 32.16 -25.00 -19.47
C SER A 135 32.49 -26.26 -18.64
N ALA A 136 31.66 -27.30 -18.74
CA ALA A 136 31.81 -28.51 -17.91
C ALA A 136 33.03 -29.33 -18.34
N THR A 137 34.04 -29.44 -17.46
CA THR A 137 35.23 -30.27 -17.69
C THR A 137 34.95 -31.76 -17.45
N ASP A 138 35.77 -32.64 -18.04
CA ASP A 138 35.61 -34.09 -17.88
C ASP A 138 35.71 -34.51 -16.40
N ASP A 139 36.63 -33.91 -15.63
CA ASP A 139 36.79 -34.16 -14.19
C ASP A 139 35.53 -33.77 -13.40
N LEU A 140 34.90 -32.65 -13.75
CA LEU A 140 33.67 -32.18 -13.10
C LEU A 140 32.48 -33.07 -13.45
N LEU A 141 32.42 -33.57 -14.68
CA LEU A 141 31.37 -34.50 -15.13
C LEU A 141 31.52 -35.90 -14.51
N ALA A 142 32.72 -36.27 -14.08
CA ALA A 142 33.00 -37.53 -13.39
C ALA A 142 32.73 -37.46 -11.87
N ASP A 143 32.44 -36.28 -11.30
CA ASP A 143 32.09 -36.15 -9.90
C ASP A 143 30.76 -36.87 -9.58
N PRO A 144 30.69 -37.67 -8.49
CA PRO A 144 29.49 -38.44 -8.16
C PRO A 144 28.22 -37.61 -8.00
N TYR A 145 28.31 -36.40 -7.45
CA TYR A 145 27.14 -35.54 -7.22
C TYR A 145 26.67 -34.86 -8.50
N ILE A 146 27.61 -34.43 -9.35
CA ILE A 146 27.28 -33.88 -10.68
C ILE A 146 26.68 -34.95 -11.59
N GLN A 147 27.23 -36.17 -11.56
CA GLN A 147 26.67 -37.31 -12.28
C GLN A 147 25.25 -37.64 -11.79
N ALA A 148 25.03 -37.70 -10.47
CA ALA A 148 23.72 -37.93 -9.90
C ALA A 148 22.71 -36.82 -10.28
N ALA A 149 23.14 -35.55 -10.35
CA ALA A 149 22.30 -34.42 -10.79
C ALA A 149 21.83 -34.60 -12.25
N ARG A 150 22.73 -35.08 -13.12
CA ARG A 150 22.43 -35.34 -14.54
C ARG A 150 21.51 -36.55 -14.71
N GLU A 151 21.76 -37.64 -13.99
CA GLU A 151 20.91 -38.84 -14.02
C GLU A 151 19.48 -38.53 -13.54
N ARG A 152 19.35 -37.63 -12.56
CA ARG A 152 18.05 -37.13 -12.08
C ARG A 152 17.43 -36.05 -12.99
N SER A 153 18.09 -35.69 -14.09
CA SER A 153 17.67 -34.64 -15.04
C SER A 153 17.49 -33.24 -14.42
N VAL A 154 18.01 -33.00 -13.20
CA VAL A 154 17.96 -31.68 -12.54
C VAL A 154 19.08 -30.75 -13.03
N LEU A 155 20.09 -31.29 -13.71
CA LEU A 155 21.20 -30.53 -14.29
C LEU A 155 21.47 -30.98 -15.73
N VAL A 156 21.49 -30.03 -16.65
CA VAL A 156 21.94 -30.24 -18.04
C VAL A 156 23.34 -29.65 -18.19
N ALA A 157 24.31 -30.47 -18.57
CA ALA A 157 25.70 -30.04 -18.70
C ALA A 157 26.09 -29.83 -20.18
N HIS A 158 26.77 -28.73 -20.45
CA HIS A 158 27.27 -28.28 -21.75
C HIS A 158 28.78 -28.10 -21.66
N ARG A 159 29.50 -28.55 -22.69
CA ARG A 159 30.96 -28.40 -22.75
C ARG A 159 31.39 -27.00 -23.21
N GLU A 160 30.56 -26.37 -24.02
CA GLU A 160 30.79 -25.03 -24.55
C GLU A 160 30.64 -23.96 -23.46
N PRO A 161 31.38 -22.84 -23.54
CA PRO A 161 31.17 -21.67 -22.70
C PRO A 161 29.81 -21.01 -22.99
N PHE A 162 29.18 -20.44 -21.96
CA PHE A 162 27.87 -19.81 -22.14
C PHE A 162 27.88 -18.60 -23.09
N ALA A 163 29.00 -17.86 -23.15
CA ALA A 163 29.17 -16.72 -24.06
C ALA A 163 29.14 -17.11 -25.55
N GLU A 164 29.58 -18.32 -25.89
CA GLU A 164 29.54 -18.81 -27.29
C GLU A 164 28.10 -19.02 -27.74
N LEU A 165 27.27 -19.64 -26.90
CA LEU A 165 25.84 -19.81 -27.16
C LEU A 165 25.11 -18.46 -27.34
N LEU A 166 25.42 -17.47 -26.49
CA LEU A 166 24.82 -16.14 -26.61
C LEU A 166 25.18 -15.47 -27.93
N THR A 167 26.43 -15.61 -28.38
CA THR A 167 26.90 -15.07 -29.66
C THR A 167 26.19 -15.76 -30.83
N GLU A 168 26.06 -17.09 -30.80
CA GLU A 168 25.33 -17.85 -31.82
C GLU A 168 23.85 -17.43 -31.91
N LEU A 169 23.19 -17.25 -30.76
CA LEU A 169 21.78 -16.85 -30.72
C LEU A 169 21.56 -15.44 -31.29
N GLU A 170 22.55 -14.57 -31.20
CA GLU A 170 22.51 -13.24 -31.80
C GLU A 170 22.77 -13.23 -33.28
N ASP A 171 23.80 -13.97 -33.71
CA ASP A 171 24.13 -14.13 -35.12
C ASP A 171 22.98 -14.76 -35.90
N THR A 172 22.24 -15.67 -35.26
CA THR A 172 21.02 -16.29 -35.81
C THR A 172 19.76 -15.44 -35.66
N GLY A 173 19.84 -14.28 -35.02
CA GLY A 173 18.72 -13.36 -34.78
C GLY A 173 17.64 -13.90 -33.82
N ARG A 174 17.90 -15.02 -33.15
CA ARG A 174 17.00 -15.62 -32.14
C ARG A 174 17.04 -14.85 -30.81
N LEU A 175 18.11 -14.10 -30.58
CA LEU A 175 18.29 -13.21 -29.46
C LEU A 175 18.74 -11.84 -29.98
N GLN A 176 18.25 -10.76 -29.37
CA GLN A 176 18.71 -9.41 -29.69
C GLN A 176 19.10 -8.68 -28.40
N ARG A 177 20.38 -8.27 -28.26
CA ARG A 177 20.84 -7.38 -27.17
C ARG A 177 19.94 -6.15 -27.02
N SER A 178 19.48 -5.63 -28.15
CA SER A 178 18.64 -4.43 -28.24
C SER A 178 17.22 -4.63 -27.71
N ALA A 179 16.56 -5.75 -28.01
CA ALA A 179 15.20 -5.99 -27.52
C ALA A 179 15.18 -6.27 -26.00
N ALA A 180 16.29 -6.79 -25.46
CA ALA A 180 16.43 -7.19 -24.07
C ALA A 180 16.85 -6.03 -23.12
N GLY A 181 17.44 -4.94 -23.63
CA GLY A 181 17.92 -3.83 -22.77
C GLY A 181 17.94 -2.42 -23.38
N ARG A 182 17.71 -2.22 -24.68
CA ARG A 182 17.79 -0.87 -25.31
C ARG A 182 16.61 0.05 -25.07
N GLY A 183 15.57 -0.38 -24.35
CA GLY A 183 14.65 0.58 -23.75
C GLY A 183 15.38 1.56 -22.81
N ALA A 184 16.57 1.23 -22.30
CA ALA A 184 17.22 1.98 -21.22
C ALA A 184 18.57 2.63 -21.59
N GLN A 185 18.97 2.69 -22.87
CA GLN A 185 20.27 3.24 -23.28
C GLN A 185 20.32 4.78 -23.48
N GLY A 186 19.21 5.49 -23.27
CA GLY A 186 19.21 6.95 -23.15
C GLY A 186 19.02 7.38 -21.71
N GLY A 187 19.62 8.51 -21.31
CA GLY A 187 19.18 9.21 -20.10
C GLY A 187 17.66 9.32 -20.12
N ARG A 188 16.98 9.04 -19.00
CA ARG A 188 15.53 9.16 -18.93
C ARG A 188 15.19 10.59 -18.62
N PHE A 189 14.62 11.29 -19.59
CA PHE A 189 14.31 12.71 -19.44
C PHE A 189 12.86 12.95 -19.09
N ILE A 190 12.60 13.88 -18.17
CA ILE A 190 11.28 14.46 -17.95
C ILE A 190 11.24 15.91 -18.49
N PRO A 191 10.10 16.37 -19.02
CA PRO A 191 9.94 17.77 -19.41
C PRO A 191 9.92 18.71 -18.20
N VAL A 192 10.64 19.84 -18.29
CA VAL A 192 10.72 20.91 -17.27
C VAL A 192 10.60 22.26 -17.97
N GLY A 193 9.40 22.84 -17.96
CA GLY A 193 9.09 24.02 -18.79
C GLY A 193 9.40 23.76 -20.27
N ASN A 194 10.39 24.48 -20.81
CA ASN A 194 10.86 24.30 -22.19
C ASN A 194 12.17 23.49 -22.30
N THR A 195 12.58 22.83 -21.22
CA THR A 195 13.82 22.05 -21.12
C THR A 195 13.54 20.62 -20.69
N PHE A 196 14.59 19.80 -20.59
CA PHE A 196 14.52 18.43 -20.14
C PHE A 196 15.45 18.21 -18.95
N ALA A 197 14.99 17.45 -17.96
CA ALA A 197 15.78 17.03 -16.82
C ALA A 197 16.01 15.52 -16.86
N GLU A 198 17.27 15.10 -16.72
CA GLU A 198 17.62 13.69 -16.64
C GLU A 198 17.34 13.14 -15.23
N ILE A 199 16.57 12.06 -15.15
CA ILE A 199 16.40 11.29 -13.92
C ILE A 199 17.63 10.42 -13.75
N ASP A 200 18.40 10.64 -12.68
CA ASP A 200 19.53 9.78 -12.35
C ASP A 200 19.08 8.35 -12.01
N VAL A 201 19.98 7.39 -12.24
CA VAL A 201 19.69 5.95 -12.10
C VAL A 201 19.26 5.58 -10.68
N ASP A 202 19.84 6.20 -9.65
CA ASP A 202 19.51 5.92 -8.26
C ASP A 202 18.09 6.39 -7.92
N THR A 203 17.72 7.60 -8.31
CA THR A 203 16.36 8.15 -8.15
C THR A 203 15.34 7.32 -8.91
N ARG A 204 15.65 6.96 -10.16
CA ARG A 204 14.78 6.13 -11.01
C ARG A 204 14.54 4.76 -10.41
N ASN A 205 15.60 4.04 -10.04
CA ASN A 205 15.48 2.68 -9.54
C ASN A 205 14.78 2.63 -8.17
N ARG A 206 14.94 3.65 -7.32
CA ARG A 206 14.18 3.75 -6.06
C ARG A 206 12.68 3.95 -6.30
N VAL A 207 12.31 4.81 -7.24
CA VAL A 207 10.89 5.16 -7.43
C VAL A 207 10.15 4.16 -8.30
N ILE A 208 10.79 3.51 -9.28
CA ILE A 208 10.11 2.68 -10.29
C ILE A 208 9.27 1.55 -9.69
N GLY A 209 9.71 0.99 -8.56
CA GLY A 209 8.94 0.00 -7.80
C GLY A 209 7.68 0.55 -7.13
N ALA A 210 7.69 1.82 -6.73
CA ALA A 210 6.57 2.51 -6.09
C ALA A 210 5.63 3.18 -7.10
N ALA A 211 6.17 3.84 -8.12
CA ALA A 211 5.45 4.48 -9.22
C ALA A 211 6.38 4.72 -10.42
N ARG A 212 5.86 4.58 -11.64
CA ARG A 212 6.61 4.80 -12.87
C ARG A 212 6.71 6.31 -13.17
N PRO A 213 7.91 6.89 -13.30
CA PRO A 213 8.07 8.25 -13.81
C PRO A 213 7.60 8.35 -15.27
N ILE A 214 6.89 9.42 -15.60
CA ILE A 214 6.51 9.70 -16.99
C ILE A 214 7.66 10.43 -17.68
N ASP A 215 8.51 9.64 -18.33
CA ASP A 215 9.61 10.14 -19.14
C ASP A 215 9.22 10.32 -20.61
N THR A 216 10.13 10.94 -21.36
CA THR A 216 10.00 11.25 -22.79
C THR A 216 9.63 10.04 -23.65
N ASP A 217 10.12 8.84 -23.37
CA ASP A 217 9.80 7.64 -24.15
C ASP A 217 8.32 7.26 -24.05
N LEU A 218 7.69 7.52 -22.90
CA LEU A 218 6.25 7.29 -22.72
C LEU A 218 5.39 8.33 -23.43
N LEU A 219 5.94 9.51 -23.71
CA LEU A 219 5.25 10.59 -24.41
C LEU A 219 5.19 10.38 -25.92
N GLU A 220 6.00 9.47 -26.45
CA GLU A 220 6.12 9.22 -27.89
C GLU A 220 4.89 8.48 -28.46
N PRO A 221 4.27 9.01 -29.52
CA PRO A 221 3.23 8.30 -30.25
C PRO A 221 3.83 7.12 -31.05
N PHE A 222 2.95 6.23 -31.50
CA PHE A 222 3.33 5.20 -32.47
C PHE A 222 3.86 5.84 -33.76
N ALA A 223 4.89 5.23 -34.35
CA ALA A 223 5.31 5.55 -35.70
C ALA A 223 4.16 5.34 -36.70
N SER A 224 4.12 6.19 -37.74
CA SER A 224 3.14 6.11 -38.81
C SER A 224 3.10 4.70 -39.41
N ALA A 225 1.91 4.14 -39.55
CA ALA A 225 1.71 2.78 -40.05
C ALA A 225 0.52 2.73 -41.02
N SER A 226 0.39 1.62 -41.75
CA SER A 226 -0.75 1.36 -42.63
C SER A 226 -2.07 1.31 -41.83
N SER A 227 -3.20 1.48 -42.52
CA SER A 227 -4.53 1.38 -41.91
C SER A 227 -4.77 0.03 -41.23
N ALA A 228 -4.27 -1.07 -41.81
CA ALA A 228 -4.38 -2.41 -41.23
C ALA A 228 -3.63 -2.53 -39.90
N ILE A 229 -2.38 -2.05 -39.82
CA ILE A 229 -1.59 -2.06 -38.59
C ILE A 229 -2.19 -1.10 -37.55
N ARG A 230 -2.71 0.06 -37.99
CA ARG A 230 -3.39 1.01 -37.10
C ARG A 230 -4.66 0.40 -36.50
N TYR A 231 -5.44 -0.34 -37.29
CA TYR A 231 -6.61 -1.08 -36.85
C TYR A 231 -6.24 -2.21 -35.87
N GLU A 232 -5.18 -2.97 -36.15
CA GLU A 232 -4.67 -4.01 -35.25
C GLU A 232 -4.23 -3.42 -33.89
N ARG A 233 -3.47 -2.31 -33.91
CA ARG A 233 -3.09 -1.57 -32.68
C ARG A 233 -4.32 -1.06 -31.93
N PHE A 234 -5.34 -0.60 -32.64
CA PHE A 234 -6.59 -0.15 -32.04
C PHE A 234 -7.37 -1.32 -31.39
N ARG A 235 -7.43 -2.49 -32.04
CA ARG A 235 -7.98 -3.72 -31.44
C ARG A 235 -7.20 -4.14 -30.21
N HIS A 236 -5.87 -4.10 -30.26
CA HIS A 236 -5.02 -4.41 -29.12
C HIS A 236 -5.29 -3.44 -27.95
N PHE A 237 -5.42 -2.14 -28.23
CA PHE A 237 -5.77 -1.13 -27.24
C PHE A 237 -7.12 -1.44 -26.56
N LEU A 238 -8.17 -1.76 -27.32
CA LEU A 238 -9.47 -2.12 -26.77
C LEU A 238 -9.45 -3.44 -25.98
N GLY A 239 -8.62 -4.40 -26.40
CA GLY A 239 -8.47 -5.72 -25.75
C GLY A 239 -7.48 -5.76 -24.58
N THR A 240 -6.87 -4.62 -24.21
CA THR A 240 -5.93 -4.57 -23.09
C THR A 240 -6.71 -4.57 -21.76
N GLY A 241 -6.55 -5.62 -20.94
CA GLY A 241 -7.24 -5.70 -19.65
C GLY A 241 -6.79 -4.67 -18.61
N GLU A 242 -7.66 -4.39 -17.63
CA GLU A 242 -7.53 -3.33 -16.62
C GLU A 242 -6.20 -3.35 -15.85
N GLY A 243 -5.46 -2.24 -15.83
CA GLY A 243 -4.25 -2.08 -14.98
C GLY A 243 -2.90 -2.12 -15.68
N GLN A 244 -2.86 -2.18 -17.02
CA GLN A 244 -1.64 -1.84 -17.80
C GLN A 244 -1.91 -0.61 -18.68
N PRO A 245 -1.31 0.56 -18.37
CA PRO A 245 -1.50 1.77 -19.16
C PRO A 245 -0.87 1.62 -20.57
N GLN A 246 -1.68 1.76 -21.61
CA GLN A 246 -1.24 1.72 -23.01
C GLN A 246 -0.68 3.08 -23.45
N TRP A 247 0.47 3.48 -22.87
CA TRP A 247 1.08 4.80 -23.04
C TRP A 247 1.14 5.27 -24.49
N LYS A 248 1.73 4.47 -25.38
CA LYS A 248 1.87 4.83 -26.81
C LYS A 248 0.54 4.95 -27.54
N ALA A 249 -0.47 4.16 -27.18
CA ALA A 249 -1.80 4.25 -27.78
C ALA A 249 -2.50 5.56 -27.37
N VAL A 250 -2.47 5.90 -26.08
CA VAL A 250 -3.03 7.16 -25.57
C VAL A 250 -2.25 8.36 -26.11
N ALA A 251 -0.91 8.28 -26.15
CA ALA A 251 -0.06 9.30 -26.76
C ALA A 251 -0.36 9.54 -28.24
N SER A 252 -0.86 8.51 -28.95
CA SER A 252 -1.30 8.54 -30.35
C SER A 252 -2.76 8.95 -30.54
N GLY A 253 -3.47 9.31 -29.46
CA GLY A 253 -4.88 9.72 -29.50
C GLY A 253 -5.86 8.59 -29.77
N PHE A 254 -5.55 7.35 -29.34
CA PHE A 254 -6.46 6.21 -29.53
C PHE A 254 -7.63 6.23 -28.55
N ASN A 255 -7.55 6.97 -27.44
CA ASN A 255 -8.63 7.09 -26.47
C ASN A 255 -9.75 8.02 -26.94
N LEU A 256 -10.99 7.68 -26.59
CA LEU A 256 -12.12 8.59 -26.69
C LEU A 256 -12.11 9.52 -25.46
N GLN A 257 -11.95 10.82 -25.68
CA GLN A 257 -11.94 11.81 -24.61
C GLN A 257 -13.34 12.00 -24.01
N ARG A 258 -13.48 11.69 -22.72
CA ARG A 258 -14.69 11.90 -21.93
C ARG A 258 -14.79 13.35 -21.46
N ASP A 259 -16.01 13.85 -21.26
CA ASP A 259 -16.27 15.25 -20.89
C ASP A 259 -15.69 15.61 -19.50
N PHE A 260 -15.66 14.66 -18.56
CA PHE A 260 -15.11 14.89 -17.22
C PHE A 260 -13.59 15.12 -17.24
N GLU A 261 -12.87 14.68 -18.28
CA GLU A 261 -11.41 14.81 -18.37
C GLU A 261 -10.97 16.28 -18.41
N ALA A 262 -11.75 17.16 -19.06
CA ALA A 262 -11.47 18.59 -19.10
C ALA A 262 -11.59 19.23 -17.71
N VAL A 263 -12.62 18.84 -16.94
CA VAL A 263 -12.83 19.30 -15.57
C VAL A 263 -11.71 18.80 -14.65
N LEU A 264 -11.31 17.55 -14.81
CA LEU A 264 -10.20 16.94 -14.07
C LEU A 264 -8.89 17.69 -14.33
N LEU A 265 -8.54 17.93 -15.61
CA LEU A 265 -7.32 18.62 -16.00
C LEU A 265 -7.27 20.06 -15.44
N GLN A 266 -8.34 20.84 -15.62
CA GLN A 266 -8.42 22.20 -15.13
C GLN A 266 -8.21 22.27 -13.62
N ARG A 267 -8.78 21.31 -12.90
CA ARG A 267 -8.67 21.24 -11.45
C ARG A 267 -7.26 20.89 -10.99
N VAL A 268 -6.64 19.88 -11.59
CA VAL A 268 -5.27 19.48 -11.28
C VAL A 268 -4.32 20.66 -11.49
N GLN A 269 -4.48 21.41 -12.58
CA GLN A 269 -3.71 22.62 -12.84
C GLN A 269 -3.90 23.68 -11.75
N SER A 270 -5.14 23.97 -11.36
CA SER A 270 -5.44 24.94 -10.30
C SER A 270 -4.82 24.56 -8.96
N VAL A 271 -4.88 23.27 -8.60
CA VAL A 271 -4.36 22.76 -7.32
C VAL A 271 -2.83 22.78 -7.28
N LEU A 272 -2.16 22.49 -8.40
CA LEU A 272 -0.69 22.56 -8.49
C LEU A 272 -0.14 24.00 -8.41
N GLU A 273 -0.95 24.99 -8.76
CA GLU A 273 -0.60 26.42 -8.64
C GLU A 273 -0.80 26.96 -7.22
N GLU A 274 -1.68 26.35 -6.41
CA GLU A 274 -1.95 26.76 -5.04
C GLU A 274 -0.90 26.18 -4.06
N LEU A 275 -0.12 27.04 -3.40
CA LEU A 275 0.95 26.68 -2.43
C LEU A 275 0.44 26.10 -1.08
N GLY A 276 -0.79 25.58 -1.03
CA GLY A 276 -1.43 25.04 0.18
C GLY A 276 -1.16 23.55 0.41
N LEU A 277 -1.89 22.94 1.36
CA LEU A 277 -2.01 21.49 1.51
C LEU A 277 -3.17 21.02 0.62
N PRO A 278 -2.92 20.48 -0.57
CA PRO A 278 -3.99 20.14 -1.49
C PRO A 278 -4.72 18.88 -1.00
N GLU A 279 -6.05 18.90 -1.06
CA GLU A 279 -6.85 17.67 -0.95
C GLU A 279 -6.57 16.76 -2.16
N PRO A 280 -6.63 15.42 -2.00
CA PRO A 280 -6.54 14.53 -3.14
C PRO A 280 -7.76 14.74 -4.06
N ILE A 281 -7.55 14.60 -5.37
CA ILE A 281 -8.63 14.62 -6.36
C ILE A 281 -9.01 13.18 -6.68
N ILE A 282 -10.26 12.81 -6.45
CA ILE A 282 -10.71 11.41 -6.60
C ILE A 282 -11.68 11.32 -7.78
N VAL A 283 -11.35 10.46 -8.75
CA VAL A 283 -12.23 10.14 -9.88
C VAL A 283 -13.02 8.88 -9.53
N ALA A 284 -14.30 9.05 -9.23
CA ALA A 284 -15.18 7.97 -8.76
C ALA A 284 -16.14 7.51 -9.86
N GLY A 285 -16.26 6.20 -10.09
CA GLY A 285 -17.20 5.67 -11.09
C GLY A 285 -17.18 4.15 -11.17
N GLN A 286 -18.14 3.56 -11.87
CA GLN A 286 -18.20 2.10 -12.10
C GLN A 286 -17.01 1.59 -12.91
N THR A 287 -16.77 0.28 -12.92
CA THR A 287 -15.78 -0.35 -13.82
C THR A 287 -16.07 0.00 -15.28
N ALA A 288 -15.01 0.05 -16.08
CA ALA A 288 -15.08 0.34 -17.51
C ALA A 288 -15.76 1.65 -17.94
N THR A 289 -15.84 2.66 -17.08
CA THR A 289 -16.28 4.03 -17.47
C THR A 289 -15.17 4.89 -18.09
N GLY A 290 -13.97 4.34 -18.27
CA GLY A 290 -12.82 5.03 -18.88
C GLY A 290 -11.85 5.70 -17.89
N LYS A 291 -12.01 5.51 -16.58
CA LYS A 291 -11.17 6.15 -15.54
C LYS A 291 -9.66 5.91 -15.74
N THR A 292 -9.23 4.67 -15.91
CA THR A 292 -7.81 4.31 -16.12
C THR A 292 -7.23 5.00 -17.36
N ILE A 293 -7.99 5.04 -18.46
CA ILE A 293 -7.57 5.70 -19.69
C ILE A 293 -7.47 7.21 -19.47
N ALA A 294 -8.45 7.82 -18.81
CA ALA A 294 -8.44 9.24 -18.46
C ALA A 294 -7.28 9.62 -17.54
N LEU A 295 -6.95 8.78 -16.55
CA LEU A 295 -5.79 8.99 -15.67
C LEU A 295 -4.46 8.86 -16.43
N THR A 296 -4.37 7.90 -17.35
CA THR A 296 -3.22 7.75 -18.25
C THR A 296 -3.06 9.00 -19.14
N ALA A 297 -4.17 9.50 -19.71
CA ALA A 297 -4.18 10.70 -20.54
C ALA A 297 -3.80 11.96 -19.75
N LEU A 298 -4.34 12.12 -18.54
CA LEU A 298 -3.97 13.20 -17.61
C LEU A 298 -2.47 13.17 -17.31
N ALA A 299 -1.91 12.00 -17.03
CA ALA A 299 -0.49 11.86 -16.73
C ALA A 299 0.40 12.31 -17.90
N LEU A 300 0.06 11.90 -19.12
CA LEU A 300 0.76 12.31 -20.35
C LEU A 300 0.63 13.82 -20.61
N GLU A 301 -0.57 14.38 -20.48
CA GLU A 301 -0.85 15.80 -20.73
C GLU A 301 -0.10 16.69 -19.72
N MET A 302 -0.13 16.33 -18.44
CA MET A 302 0.58 17.06 -17.39
C MET A 302 2.09 16.96 -17.54
N ALA A 303 2.63 15.80 -17.92
CA ALA A 303 4.05 15.63 -18.19
C ALA A 303 4.49 16.48 -19.41
N ARG A 304 3.73 16.45 -20.51
CA ARG A 304 3.99 17.27 -21.71
C ARG A 304 3.97 18.77 -21.42
N SER A 305 3.16 19.22 -20.46
CA SER A 305 3.12 20.63 -20.06
C SER A 305 4.42 21.13 -19.42
N GLY A 306 5.26 20.23 -18.89
CA GLY A 306 6.48 20.57 -18.16
C GLY A 306 6.24 21.34 -16.85
N ARG A 307 5.00 21.40 -16.35
CA ARG A 307 4.63 22.14 -15.13
C ARG A 307 4.70 21.31 -13.86
N ALA A 308 4.74 19.98 -13.99
CA ALA A 308 4.86 19.06 -12.87
C ALA A 308 5.67 17.82 -13.28
N ALA A 309 6.45 17.28 -12.35
CA ALA A 309 7.03 15.95 -12.50
C ALA A 309 5.92 14.91 -12.26
N VAL A 310 5.67 14.01 -13.21
CA VAL A 310 4.54 13.09 -13.13
C VAL A 310 5.02 11.68 -12.78
N LEU A 311 4.42 11.12 -11.74
CA LEU A 311 4.52 9.71 -11.37
C LEU A 311 3.17 9.05 -11.64
N HIS A 312 3.19 7.85 -12.22
CA HIS A 312 1.99 7.05 -12.43
C HIS A 312 2.11 5.68 -11.76
N ARG A 313 1.08 5.30 -11.01
CA ARG A 313 0.91 3.97 -10.45
C ARG A 313 -0.40 3.38 -10.96
N SER A 314 -0.31 2.22 -11.59
CA SER A 314 -1.46 1.41 -12.00
C SER A 314 -1.98 0.53 -10.87
N VAL A 315 -3.22 0.05 -11.02
CA VAL A 315 -3.99 -0.76 -10.04
C VAL A 315 -3.22 -1.96 -9.48
N ARG A 316 -2.26 -2.50 -10.26
CA ARG A 316 -1.65 -3.81 -10.02
C ARG A 316 -0.35 -3.80 -9.21
N GLY A 317 0.01 -2.69 -8.60
CA GLY A 317 1.24 -2.61 -7.82
C GLY A 317 0.99 -2.36 -6.34
N GLU A 318 1.91 -2.82 -5.49
CA GLU A 318 1.94 -2.48 -4.07
C GLU A 318 1.66 -0.98 -3.84
N ARG A 319 1.00 -0.66 -2.71
CA ARG A 319 0.79 0.73 -2.27
C ARG A 319 2.10 1.52 -2.45
N PRO A 320 2.08 2.69 -3.11
CA PRO A 320 3.27 3.51 -3.27
C PRO A 320 3.92 3.76 -1.91
N THR A 321 5.19 3.37 -1.76
CA THR A 321 5.89 3.59 -0.50
C THR A 321 6.14 5.08 -0.33
N LEU A 322 5.69 5.63 0.79
CA LEU A 322 5.84 7.04 1.14
C LEU A 322 7.28 7.55 0.96
N ALA A 323 8.28 6.77 1.39
CA ALA A 323 9.69 7.13 1.30
C ALA A 323 10.21 7.27 -0.15
N ASP A 324 9.71 6.45 -1.08
CA ASP A 324 10.18 6.43 -2.46
C ASP A 324 9.55 7.59 -3.25
N ILE A 325 8.25 7.81 -3.05
CA ILE A 325 7.55 8.98 -3.58
C ILE A 325 8.14 10.27 -3.01
N GLU A 326 8.44 10.31 -1.70
CA GLU A 326 9.11 11.43 -1.06
C GLU A 326 10.50 11.68 -1.66
N SER A 327 11.30 10.63 -1.89
CA SER A 327 12.63 10.76 -2.48
C SER A 327 12.56 11.39 -3.87
N PHE A 328 11.65 10.91 -4.73
CA PHE A 328 11.46 11.47 -6.07
C PHE A 328 10.90 12.89 -6.04
N ALA A 329 9.86 13.14 -5.25
CA ALA A 329 9.27 14.48 -5.11
C ALA A 329 10.29 15.47 -4.55
N SER A 330 11.15 15.00 -3.64
CA SER A 330 12.26 15.76 -3.11
C SER A 330 13.30 16.06 -4.18
N TRP A 331 13.67 15.11 -5.03
CA TRP A 331 14.56 15.33 -6.17
C TRP A 331 13.98 16.36 -7.15
N ALA A 332 12.75 16.17 -7.62
CA ALA A 332 12.08 17.04 -8.59
C ALA A 332 11.95 18.48 -8.09
N ASP A 333 11.54 18.66 -6.82
CA ASP A 333 11.34 19.99 -6.25
C ASP A 333 12.66 20.63 -5.76
N ARG A 334 13.67 19.86 -5.30
CA ARG A 334 15.00 20.43 -4.90
C ARG A 334 15.84 20.87 -6.08
N ILE A 335 15.85 20.09 -7.16
CA ILE A 335 16.78 20.29 -8.28
C ILE A 335 16.10 21.11 -9.38
N HIS A 336 14.80 20.92 -9.59
CA HIS A 336 14.08 21.51 -10.72
C HIS A 336 12.89 22.40 -10.30
N ASN A 337 12.63 22.59 -9.00
CA ASN A 337 11.49 23.37 -8.47
C ASN A 337 10.12 22.93 -9.04
N LEU A 338 10.00 21.66 -9.38
CA LEU A 338 8.80 21.07 -9.96
C LEU A 338 7.93 20.43 -8.89
N PRO A 339 6.64 20.82 -8.74
CA PRO A 339 5.72 20.03 -7.95
C PRO A 339 5.55 18.65 -8.60
N THR A 340 5.19 17.66 -7.79
CA THR A 340 4.99 16.28 -8.25
C THR A 340 3.51 15.97 -8.34
N LEU A 341 3.07 15.43 -9.48
CA LEU A 341 1.73 14.86 -9.64
C LEU A 341 1.84 13.35 -9.51
N LEU A 342 1.20 12.77 -8.50
CA LEU A 342 1.07 11.32 -8.37
C LEU A 342 -0.31 10.89 -8.89
N VAL A 343 -0.34 10.32 -10.08
CA VAL A 343 -1.53 9.66 -10.63
C VAL A 343 -1.54 8.22 -10.12
N TRP A 344 -2.42 7.95 -9.15
CA TRP A 344 -2.56 6.64 -8.56
C TRP A 344 -3.92 6.04 -8.94
N ASP A 345 -3.93 5.31 -10.05
CA ASP A 345 -5.07 4.51 -10.48
C ASP A 345 -5.17 3.27 -9.59
N GLY A 346 -5.56 3.45 -8.33
CA GLY A 346 -5.55 2.41 -7.31
C GLY A 346 -6.88 1.68 -7.17
N MET A 347 -8.00 2.30 -7.56
CA MET A 347 -9.36 1.80 -7.30
C MET A 347 -9.59 1.46 -5.81
N VAL A 348 -8.89 2.15 -4.89
CA VAL A 348 -8.95 1.94 -3.44
C VAL A 348 -9.97 2.86 -2.77
N ASP A 349 -10.26 2.63 -1.47
CA ASP A 349 -11.10 3.54 -0.68
C ASP A 349 -10.49 4.96 -0.64
N SER A 350 -11.36 5.96 -0.67
CA SER A 350 -10.98 7.38 -0.59
C SER A 350 -10.04 7.68 0.60
N ASP A 351 -10.24 7.02 1.73
CA ASP A 351 -9.47 7.24 2.95
C ASP A 351 -7.96 6.97 2.74
N GLU A 352 -7.59 6.05 1.85
CA GLU A 352 -6.19 5.74 1.54
C GLU A 352 -5.48 6.89 0.80
N TYR A 353 -6.19 7.54 -0.11
CA TYR A 353 -5.69 8.72 -0.82
C TYR A 353 -5.50 9.90 0.14
N TYR A 354 -6.49 10.13 1.01
CA TYR A 354 -6.40 11.18 2.04
C TYR A 354 -5.24 10.90 3.01
N LEU A 355 -5.05 9.65 3.44
CA LEU A 355 -3.96 9.28 4.32
C LEU A 355 -2.59 9.55 3.68
N LEU A 356 -2.37 9.11 2.44
CA LEU A 356 -1.09 9.32 1.75
C LEU A 356 -0.85 10.80 1.42
N GLN A 357 -1.87 11.53 0.99
CA GLN A 357 -1.80 12.98 0.75
C GLN A 357 -1.42 13.72 2.04
N ARG A 358 -2.03 13.35 3.16
CA ARG A 358 -1.76 13.90 4.48
C ARG A 358 -0.33 13.58 4.94
N GLN A 359 0.16 12.36 4.70
CA GLN A 359 1.55 11.96 5.02
C GLN A 359 2.60 12.66 4.14
N LEU A 360 2.34 12.88 2.85
CA LEU A 360 3.25 13.64 1.99
C LEU A 360 3.24 15.13 2.33
N GLY A 361 2.05 15.67 2.59
CA GLY A 361 1.85 17.01 3.12
C GLY A 361 2.56 17.21 4.45
N SER A 362 2.52 16.23 5.36
CA SER A 362 3.22 16.26 6.66
C SER A 362 4.74 16.35 6.56
N ARG A 363 5.30 15.88 5.44
CA ARG A 363 6.74 15.92 5.16
C ARG A 363 7.14 17.10 4.29
N GLY A 364 6.17 17.89 3.83
CA GLY A 364 6.38 19.17 3.15
C GLY A 364 6.63 18.99 1.67
N GLN A 365 6.19 17.85 1.15
CA GLN A 365 6.30 17.53 -0.26
C GLN A 365 5.17 18.23 -1.00
N ARG A 366 5.52 18.93 -2.09
CA ARG A 366 4.57 19.53 -3.03
C ARG A 366 4.04 18.45 -3.97
N VAL A 367 3.26 17.52 -3.41
CA VAL A 367 2.66 16.40 -4.14
C VAL A 367 1.15 16.57 -4.19
N VAL A 368 0.56 16.43 -5.36
CA VAL A 368 -0.90 16.31 -5.55
C VAL A 368 -1.20 14.89 -5.97
N ILE A 369 -2.11 14.22 -5.27
CA ILE A 369 -2.57 12.88 -5.62
C ILE A 369 -3.87 12.97 -6.42
N VAL A 370 -3.90 12.27 -7.56
CA VAL A 370 -5.12 11.98 -8.31
C VAL A 370 -5.39 10.50 -8.23
N GLY A 371 -6.48 10.13 -7.56
CA GLY A 371 -6.88 8.76 -7.30
C GLY A 371 -8.07 8.29 -8.13
N SER A 372 -8.26 6.98 -8.25
CA SER A 372 -9.49 6.37 -8.77
C SER A 372 -10.21 5.59 -7.67
N SER A 373 -11.54 5.64 -7.65
CA SER A 373 -12.35 4.84 -6.71
C SER A 373 -13.62 4.33 -7.38
N TYR A 374 -14.27 3.36 -6.73
CA TYR A 374 -15.67 3.08 -7.00
C TYR A 374 -16.57 4.20 -6.48
N LEU A 375 -17.83 4.21 -6.92
CA LEU A 375 -18.82 5.19 -6.45
C LEU A 375 -18.93 5.13 -4.92
N PRO A 376 -18.65 6.22 -4.20
CA PRO A 376 -18.81 6.25 -2.75
C PRO A 376 -20.30 6.22 -2.39
N SER A 377 -20.65 6.06 -1.11
CA SER A 377 -22.06 6.12 -0.67
C SER A 377 -22.71 7.49 -0.99
N LYS A 378 -24.04 7.53 -1.15
CA LYS A 378 -24.82 8.69 -1.62
C LYS A 378 -24.59 10.00 -0.82
N SER A 379 -24.15 9.92 0.44
CA SER A 379 -23.83 11.08 1.28
C SER A 379 -22.51 11.79 0.90
N SER A 380 -21.60 11.08 0.24
CA SER A 380 -20.23 11.54 -0.09
C SER A 380 -20.17 12.36 -1.38
N HIS A 381 -21.22 12.33 -2.20
CA HIS A 381 -21.27 12.90 -3.55
C HIS A 381 -21.20 14.44 -3.59
N LYS A 382 -21.28 15.13 -2.44
CA LYS A 382 -21.40 16.60 -2.37
C LYS A 382 -20.08 17.32 -2.11
N ARG A 383 -18.98 16.63 -1.81
CA ARG A 383 -17.68 17.31 -1.63
C ARG A 383 -17.08 17.68 -2.97
N LYS A 384 -16.45 18.85 -3.00
CA LYS A 384 -15.77 19.30 -4.21
C LYS A 384 -14.72 18.30 -4.66
N SER A 385 -13.93 17.64 -3.78
CA SER A 385 -12.78 16.74 -4.10
C SER A 385 -13.08 15.54 -5.00
N ILE A 386 -14.34 15.12 -5.12
CA ILE A 386 -14.74 13.93 -5.87
C ILE A 386 -15.34 14.34 -7.22
N ILE A 387 -14.84 13.73 -8.30
CA ILE A 387 -15.38 13.86 -9.66
C ILE A 387 -16.07 12.53 -10.00
N THR A 388 -17.40 12.56 -10.03
CA THR A 388 -18.20 11.38 -10.38
C THR A 388 -18.26 11.21 -11.90
N VAL A 389 -18.02 9.98 -12.37
CA VAL A 389 -18.06 9.59 -13.77
C VAL A 389 -19.30 8.76 -14.04
N GLU A 390 -20.16 9.26 -14.92
CA GLU A 390 -21.36 8.57 -15.35
C GLU A 390 -21.03 7.42 -16.34
N PRO A 391 -21.67 6.24 -16.21
CA PRO A 391 -21.44 5.12 -17.11
C PRO A 391 -21.98 5.36 -18.53
N VAL A 392 -23.00 6.22 -18.66
CA VAL A 392 -23.61 6.59 -19.94
C VAL A 392 -22.80 7.72 -20.60
N LEU A 393 -22.67 7.67 -21.92
CA LEU A 393 -22.04 8.76 -22.67
C LEU A 393 -22.97 9.98 -22.72
N SER A 394 -22.39 11.17 -22.61
CA SER A 394 -23.14 12.41 -22.83
C SER A 394 -23.52 12.55 -24.32
N ALA A 395 -24.52 13.39 -24.62
CA ALA A 395 -24.87 13.71 -26.00
C ALA A 395 -23.70 14.34 -26.79
N ALA A 396 -22.77 15.03 -26.11
CA ALA A 396 -21.58 15.59 -26.74
C ALA A 396 -20.53 14.51 -27.02
N GLU A 397 -20.34 13.56 -26.10
CA GLU A 397 -19.48 12.39 -26.28
C GLU A 397 -19.99 11.50 -27.42
N GLY A 398 -21.31 11.25 -27.49
CA GLY A 398 -21.94 10.48 -28.57
C GLY A 398 -21.67 11.06 -29.96
N ARG A 399 -21.74 12.39 -30.12
CA ARG A 399 -21.40 13.06 -31.40
C ARG A 399 -19.93 12.92 -31.80
N ARG A 400 -19.01 12.74 -30.84
CA ARG A 400 -17.56 12.53 -31.11
C ARG A 400 -17.24 11.07 -31.43
N LEU A 401 -18.14 10.15 -31.11
CA LEU A 401 -17.90 8.71 -31.24
C LEU A 401 -17.79 8.25 -32.70
N GLU A 402 -18.72 8.66 -33.55
CA GLU A 402 -18.75 8.25 -34.96
C GLU A 402 -17.50 8.72 -35.73
N PRO A 403 -17.07 10.01 -35.63
CA PRO A 403 -15.80 10.45 -36.20
C PRO A 403 -14.59 9.70 -35.66
N TRP A 404 -14.59 9.37 -34.36
CA TRP A 404 -13.50 8.65 -33.72
C TRP A 404 -13.37 7.21 -34.24
N LEU A 405 -14.47 6.43 -34.28
CA LEU A 405 -14.48 5.06 -34.82
C LEU A 405 -14.12 5.03 -36.31
N SER A 406 -14.64 5.99 -37.08
CA SER A 406 -14.33 6.13 -38.51
C SER A 406 -12.84 6.35 -38.75
N SER A 407 -12.13 7.04 -37.83
CA SER A 407 -10.69 7.27 -37.92
C SER A 407 -9.84 6.00 -37.88
N PHE A 408 -10.41 4.88 -37.41
CA PHE A 408 -9.79 3.55 -37.36
C PHE A 408 -10.34 2.59 -38.41
N GLY A 409 -11.23 3.05 -39.30
CA GLY A 409 -11.84 2.21 -40.35
C GLY A 409 -13.01 1.35 -39.86
N VAL A 410 -13.62 1.67 -38.71
CA VAL A 410 -14.82 1.01 -38.21
C VAL A 410 -16.05 1.79 -38.67
N SER A 411 -16.93 1.15 -39.44
CA SER A 411 -18.20 1.73 -39.89
C SER A 411 -19.27 1.63 -38.81
N VAL A 412 -19.89 2.74 -38.43
CA VAL A 412 -21.02 2.76 -37.50
C VAL A 412 -22.34 2.82 -38.28
N PRO A 413 -23.32 1.91 -38.07
CA PRO A 413 -24.63 2.02 -38.71
C PRO A 413 -25.41 3.23 -38.16
N ASN A 414 -25.87 4.11 -39.06
CA ASN A 414 -26.48 5.42 -38.75
C ASN A 414 -27.74 5.42 -37.86
N ASN A 415 -28.32 4.28 -37.50
CA ASN A 415 -29.61 4.20 -36.79
C ASN A 415 -29.56 3.58 -35.38
N GLN A 416 -28.39 3.13 -34.90
CA GLN A 416 -28.31 2.44 -33.59
C GLN A 416 -27.78 3.33 -32.45
N ILE A 417 -27.16 4.47 -32.74
CA ILE A 417 -26.58 5.35 -31.70
C ILE A 417 -27.66 5.97 -30.81
N ASP A 418 -28.82 6.30 -31.38
CA ASP A 418 -29.94 6.92 -30.65
C ASP A 418 -30.83 5.91 -29.90
N GLU A 419 -30.78 4.60 -30.24
CA GLU A 419 -31.55 3.53 -29.59
C GLU A 419 -30.78 2.81 -28.46
N LEU A 420 -29.46 3.04 -28.34
CA LEU A 420 -28.59 2.34 -27.39
C LEU A 420 -28.49 3.10 -26.06
N ASP A 421 -29.56 3.03 -25.26
CA ASP A 421 -29.65 3.51 -23.87
C ASP A 421 -28.75 2.73 -22.87
N SER A 422 -27.90 1.79 -23.34
CA SER A 422 -27.16 0.88 -22.48
C SER A 422 -25.67 0.84 -22.79
N SER A 423 -24.86 1.62 -22.06
CA SER A 423 -23.39 1.51 -21.89
C SER A 423 -22.48 1.51 -23.15
N PHE A 424 -21.45 2.37 -23.14
CA PHE A 424 -20.40 2.45 -24.19
C PHE A 424 -19.75 1.10 -24.55
N LEU A 425 -19.59 0.19 -23.57
CA LEU A 425 -19.06 -1.15 -23.80
C LEU A 425 -19.97 -2.00 -24.67
N ALA A 426 -21.29 -2.02 -24.40
CA ALA A 426 -22.23 -2.83 -25.19
C ALA A 426 -22.22 -2.42 -26.67
N LEU A 427 -22.05 -1.13 -26.94
CA LEU A 427 -21.90 -0.58 -28.29
C LEU A 427 -20.59 -1.02 -28.97
N LEU A 428 -19.46 -1.03 -28.26
CA LEU A 428 -18.19 -1.56 -28.78
C LEU A 428 -18.27 -3.07 -29.06
N TYR A 429 -18.98 -3.83 -28.24
CA TYR A 429 -19.21 -5.27 -28.44
C TYR A 429 -20.12 -5.55 -29.65
N LEU A 430 -21.08 -4.67 -29.95
CA LEU A 430 -22.00 -4.78 -31.09
C LEU A 430 -21.34 -4.41 -32.43
N LEU A 431 -20.46 -3.41 -32.44
CA LEU A 431 -19.88 -2.83 -33.66
C LEU A 431 -18.59 -3.52 -34.15
N LEU A 432 -17.97 -4.38 -33.35
CA LEU A 432 -16.78 -5.13 -33.72
C LEU A 432 -17.20 -6.54 -34.24
N PRO A 433 -17.15 -6.83 -35.56
CA PRO A 433 -17.95 -7.91 -36.18
C PRO A 433 -17.62 -9.37 -35.82
N GLU A 434 -16.65 -9.64 -34.95
CA GLU A 434 -16.32 -11.02 -34.53
C GLU A 434 -16.87 -11.36 -33.14
N THR A 435 -17.51 -10.42 -32.44
CA THR A 435 -18.03 -10.60 -31.07
C THR A 435 -19.53 -10.88 -30.96
N GLU A 436 -20.25 -11.21 -32.04
CA GLU A 436 -21.72 -11.13 -31.95
C GLU A 436 -22.54 -12.44 -31.90
N ARG A 437 -22.08 -13.62 -32.36
CA ARG A 437 -22.98 -14.81 -32.42
C ARG A 437 -22.46 -16.13 -31.85
N SER A 438 -21.22 -16.14 -31.36
CA SER A 438 -20.58 -17.32 -30.75
C SER A 438 -20.46 -17.20 -29.22
N LEU A 439 -20.61 -16.04 -28.57
CA LEU A 439 -20.04 -15.90 -27.21
C LEU A 439 -20.75 -16.60 -26.05
N ARG A 440 -22.04 -16.96 -26.10
CA ARG A 440 -22.62 -17.70 -24.95
C ARG A 440 -22.45 -19.21 -25.09
N HIS A 441 -22.69 -19.75 -26.28
CA HIS A 441 -22.55 -21.18 -26.53
C HIS A 441 -21.13 -21.54 -26.97
N GLY A 442 -20.47 -20.67 -27.73
CA GLY A 442 -19.15 -20.85 -28.31
C GLY A 442 -17.97 -20.40 -27.43
N LEU A 443 -18.07 -19.46 -26.48
CA LEU A 443 -17.01 -19.30 -25.46
C LEU A 443 -16.91 -20.54 -24.58
N VAL A 444 -18.07 -21.06 -24.17
CA VAL A 444 -18.17 -22.29 -23.38
C VAL A 444 -17.72 -23.46 -24.23
N THR A 445 -18.12 -23.56 -25.49
CA THR A 445 -17.59 -24.59 -26.41
C THR A 445 -16.10 -24.41 -26.69
N GLU A 446 -15.55 -23.19 -26.68
CA GLU A 446 -14.14 -22.89 -26.91
C GLU A 446 -13.29 -23.24 -25.68
N VAL A 447 -13.74 -22.91 -24.47
CA VAL A 447 -13.14 -23.35 -23.20
C VAL A 447 -13.30 -24.87 -23.04
N ARG A 448 -14.45 -25.46 -23.38
CA ARG A 448 -14.64 -26.93 -23.38
C ARG A 448 -13.78 -27.60 -24.43
N ALA A 449 -13.63 -27.02 -25.62
CA ALA A 449 -12.69 -27.49 -26.64
C ALA A 449 -11.24 -27.31 -26.19
N ALA A 450 -10.95 -26.32 -25.34
CA ALA A 450 -9.68 -26.13 -24.68
C ALA A 450 -9.38 -27.23 -23.67
N GLU A 451 -10.30 -27.47 -22.74
CA GLU A 451 -10.21 -28.50 -21.72
C GLU A 451 -10.10 -29.89 -22.39
N ILE A 452 -11.01 -30.22 -23.31
CA ILE A 452 -11.01 -31.47 -24.08
C ILE A 452 -9.76 -31.55 -24.99
N GLY A 453 -9.29 -30.43 -25.54
CA GLY A 453 -8.09 -30.33 -26.36
C GLY A 453 -6.81 -30.57 -25.57
N LEU A 454 -6.71 -30.00 -24.38
CA LEU A 454 -5.64 -30.23 -23.38
C LEU A 454 -5.66 -31.67 -22.88
N GLU A 455 -6.84 -32.24 -22.62
CA GLU A 455 -6.99 -33.66 -22.28
C GLU A 455 -6.52 -34.57 -23.43
N ARG A 456 -6.85 -34.23 -24.68
CA ARG A 456 -6.41 -34.98 -25.87
C ARG A 456 -4.90 -34.82 -26.13
N LEU A 457 -4.35 -33.62 -25.96
CA LEU A 457 -2.91 -33.37 -26.07
C LEU A 457 -2.13 -34.08 -24.95
N SER A 458 -2.67 -34.11 -23.73
CA SER A 458 -2.17 -34.91 -22.60
C SER A 458 -2.09 -36.40 -22.95
N ARG A 459 -3.12 -36.96 -23.61
CA ARG A 459 -3.10 -38.34 -24.14
C ARG A 459 -2.05 -38.56 -25.24
N THR A 460 -1.71 -37.52 -26.00
CA THR A 460 -0.79 -37.62 -27.14
C THR A 460 0.67 -37.46 -26.70
N GLY A 461 0.95 -36.59 -25.72
CA GLY A 461 2.24 -36.49 -25.05
C GLY A 461 2.55 -37.72 -24.19
N ALA A 462 1.55 -38.27 -23.50
CA ALA A 462 1.66 -39.54 -22.77
C ALA A 462 1.82 -40.78 -23.67
N ARG A 463 1.60 -40.67 -24.98
CA ARG A 463 1.90 -41.76 -25.94
C ARG A 463 3.39 -41.86 -26.30
N ASN A 464 4.18 -40.83 -26.05
CA ASN A 464 5.63 -40.84 -26.27
C ASN A 464 6.44 -41.28 -25.02
N SER A 465 5.76 -41.50 -23.89
CA SER A 465 6.28 -42.26 -22.77
C SER A 465 5.38 -43.48 -22.61
N GLU A 466 5.79 -44.64 -23.15
CA GLU A 466 5.18 -45.89 -22.70
C GLU A 466 5.33 -45.94 -21.18
N ALA A 467 4.25 -45.62 -20.46
CA ALA A 467 4.15 -45.74 -19.03
C ALA A 467 4.25 -47.23 -18.66
N ARG A 468 5.48 -47.74 -18.63
CA ARG A 468 5.83 -48.86 -17.77
C ARG A 468 5.53 -48.39 -16.36
N LEU A 469 4.43 -48.91 -15.80
CA LEU A 469 4.16 -48.83 -14.37
C LEU A 469 5.49 -49.01 -13.62
N THR A 470 5.81 -48.08 -12.72
CA THR A 470 6.98 -48.26 -11.84
C THR A 470 6.82 -49.60 -11.10
N ALA A 471 7.93 -50.24 -10.73
CA ALA A 471 7.87 -51.54 -10.03
C ALA A 471 6.95 -51.50 -8.79
N VAL A 472 6.88 -50.34 -8.14
CA VAL A 472 5.98 -50.06 -7.01
C VAL A 472 4.52 -49.97 -7.44
N ALA A 473 4.21 -49.26 -8.53
CA ALA A 473 2.85 -49.21 -9.07
C ALA A 473 2.36 -50.60 -9.49
N ARG A 474 3.23 -51.44 -10.09
CA ARG A 474 2.87 -52.81 -10.43
C ARG A 474 2.62 -53.67 -9.19
N ALA A 475 3.47 -53.54 -8.17
CA ALA A 475 3.30 -54.25 -6.90
C ALA A 475 2.03 -53.83 -6.15
N LEU A 476 1.62 -52.56 -6.23
CA LEU A 476 0.35 -52.08 -5.67
C LEU A 476 -0.86 -52.63 -6.43
N GLN A 477 -0.76 -52.76 -7.76
CA GLN A 477 -1.80 -53.36 -8.58
C GLN A 477 -1.98 -54.85 -8.25
N ASP A 478 -0.85 -55.56 -8.15
CA ASP A 478 -0.81 -56.98 -7.81
C ASP A 478 -1.29 -57.23 -6.36
N ALA A 479 -1.18 -56.22 -5.49
CA ALA A 479 -1.74 -56.22 -4.13
C ALA A 479 -3.24 -55.84 -4.07
N GLY A 480 -3.91 -55.64 -5.22
CA GLY A 480 -5.33 -55.35 -5.29
C GLY A 480 -5.72 -53.89 -5.07
N VAL A 481 -4.76 -52.96 -5.11
CA VAL A 481 -5.05 -51.52 -5.05
C VAL A 481 -5.49 -51.03 -6.42
N ASP A 482 -6.66 -50.41 -6.49
CA ASP A 482 -7.17 -49.85 -7.74
C ASP A 482 -6.42 -48.56 -8.11
N ILE A 483 -5.44 -48.70 -9.01
CA ILE A 483 -4.60 -47.60 -9.51
C ILE A 483 -5.39 -46.69 -10.47
N SER A 484 -6.59 -47.07 -10.89
CA SER A 484 -7.44 -46.21 -11.73
C SER A 484 -7.88 -44.93 -11.01
N VAL A 485 -7.85 -44.91 -9.67
CA VAL A 485 -8.09 -43.72 -8.82
C VAL A 485 -6.98 -42.67 -8.97
N LEU A 486 -5.80 -43.06 -9.47
CA LEU A 486 -4.65 -42.16 -9.69
C LEU A 486 -4.58 -41.61 -11.13
N ARG A 487 -5.62 -41.84 -11.96
CA ARG A 487 -5.73 -41.27 -13.31
C ARG A 487 -6.57 -39.99 -13.28
N PRO A 488 -6.27 -38.96 -14.10
CA PRO A 488 -7.16 -37.80 -14.27
C PRO A 488 -8.56 -38.28 -14.65
N ALA A 489 -9.57 -37.79 -13.95
CA ALA A 489 -10.93 -38.33 -13.99
C ALA A 489 -11.57 -38.18 -15.38
N GLU A 490 -11.80 -39.28 -16.09
CA GLU A 490 -12.71 -39.29 -17.25
C GLU A 490 -14.15 -39.22 -16.72
N ARG A 491 -14.72 -38.00 -16.61
CA ARG A 491 -16.13 -37.79 -16.25
C ARG A 491 -16.89 -37.06 -17.37
N PRO A 492 -17.27 -37.75 -18.46
CA PRO A 492 -17.92 -37.12 -19.62
C PRO A 492 -19.32 -36.51 -19.35
N ASN A 493 -19.92 -36.73 -18.17
CA ASN A 493 -21.30 -36.34 -17.85
C ASN A 493 -21.46 -35.52 -16.55
N ALA A 494 -20.37 -35.12 -15.87
CA ALA A 494 -20.48 -34.28 -14.67
C ALA A 494 -20.42 -32.81 -15.07
N GLU A 495 -21.38 -32.00 -14.62
CA GLU A 495 -21.33 -30.55 -14.81
C GLU A 495 -20.26 -29.96 -13.88
N LEU A 496 -19.36 -29.11 -14.40
CA LEU A 496 -18.27 -28.50 -13.61
C LEU A 496 -18.79 -27.83 -12.33
N ILE A 497 -19.96 -27.20 -12.41
CA ILE A 497 -20.60 -26.48 -11.31
C ILE A 497 -20.89 -27.35 -10.08
N ASP A 498 -20.96 -28.68 -10.25
CA ASP A 498 -21.25 -29.63 -9.18
C ASP A 498 -19.98 -30.32 -8.63
N LEU A 499 -18.82 -30.08 -9.24
CA LEU A 499 -17.54 -30.69 -8.83
C LEU A 499 -16.77 -29.79 -7.86
N SER A 500 -16.24 -30.38 -6.78
CA SER A 500 -15.33 -29.65 -5.88
C SER A 500 -14.01 -29.30 -6.58
N PHE A 501 -13.24 -28.38 -6.00
CA PHE A 501 -11.98 -27.96 -6.61
C PHE A 501 -10.96 -29.10 -6.77
N GLU A 502 -10.86 -30.00 -5.80
CA GLU A 502 -9.96 -31.16 -5.83
C GLU A 502 -10.36 -32.20 -6.87
N GLU A 503 -11.65 -32.32 -7.18
CA GLU A 503 -12.17 -33.27 -8.16
C GLU A 503 -11.94 -32.83 -9.62
N ARG A 504 -11.60 -31.56 -9.83
CA ARG A 504 -11.37 -30.97 -11.15
C ARG A 504 -10.00 -31.38 -11.70
N SER A 505 -9.90 -31.55 -13.02
CA SER A 505 -8.63 -31.74 -13.70
C SER A 505 -7.74 -30.49 -13.55
N ALA A 506 -6.42 -30.63 -13.71
CA ALA A 506 -5.52 -29.48 -13.59
C ALA A 506 -5.85 -28.32 -14.55
N ALA A 507 -6.42 -28.59 -15.73
CA ALA A 507 -6.85 -27.53 -16.65
C ALA A 507 -8.10 -26.80 -16.12
N GLU A 508 -9.08 -27.55 -15.61
CA GLU A 508 -10.28 -27.01 -14.96
C GLU A 508 -9.92 -26.24 -13.68
N GLN A 509 -8.95 -26.72 -12.88
CA GLN A 509 -8.43 -26.01 -11.70
C GLN A 509 -7.76 -24.68 -12.10
N ILE A 510 -6.93 -24.66 -13.14
CA ILE A 510 -6.36 -23.42 -13.71
C ILE A 510 -7.47 -22.44 -14.07
N THR A 511 -8.45 -22.89 -14.85
CA THR A 511 -9.59 -22.06 -15.28
C THR A 511 -10.36 -21.53 -14.07
N SER A 512 -10.66 -22.39 -13.09
CA SER A 512 -11.39 -22.02 -11.86
C SER A 512 -10.70 -20.90 -11.10
N MET A 513 -9.40 -21.03 -10.85
CA MET A 513 -8.61 -19.99 -10.20
C MET A 513 -8.69 -18.68 -10.99
N ILE A 514 -8.37 -18.72 -12.28
CA ILE A 514 -8.38 -17.52 -13.14
C ILE A 514 -9.75 -16.84 -13.16
N LEU A 515 -10.84 -17.61 -13.17
CA LEU A 515 -12.20 -17.08 -13.18
C LEU A 515 -12.59 -16.44 -11.85
N VAL A 516 -12.24 -17.04 -10.70
CA VAL A 516 -12.48 -16.47 -9.36
C VAL A 516 -11.81 -15.10 -9.22
N ALA A 517 -10.55 -14.97 -9.63
CA ALA A 517 -9.85 -13.69 -9.62
C ALA A 517 -10.37 -12.74 -10.73
N GLY A 518 -10.54 -13.25 -11.94
CA GLY A 518 -10.86 -12.50 -13.15
C GLY A 518 -12.21 -11.81 -13.08
N ARG A 519 -13.24 -12.45 -12.52
CA ARG A 519 -14.58 -11.83 -12.36
C ARG A 519 -14.58 -10.65 -11.38
N ARG A 520 -13.55 -10.59 -10.52
CA ARG A 520 -13.29 -9.46 -9.64
C ARG A 520 -12.30 -8.48 -10.26
N GLY A 521 -11.87 -8.66 -11.51
CA GLY A 521 -10.90 -7.80 -12.19
C GLY A 521 -9.48 -7.94 -11.64
N LEU A 522 -9.14 -9.10 -11.06
CA LEU A 522 -7.81 -9.43 -10.58
C LEU A 522 -7.10 -10.39 -11.53
N ARG A 523 -5.77 -10.37 -11.46
CA ARG A 523 -4.90 -11.37 -12.12
C ARG A 523 -4.07 -12.06 -11.05
N ILE A 524 -3.88 -13.35 -11.22
CA ILE A 524 -3.23 -14.20 -10.23
C ILE A 524 -1.73 -14.19 -10.48
N PRO A 525 -0.89 -14.00 -9.43
CA PRO A 525 0.54 -14.23 -9.52
C PRO A 525 0.81 -15.64 -10.04
N LEU A 526 1.61 -15.76 -11.10
CA LEU A 526 1.88 -17.06 -11.74
C LEU A 526 2.46 -18.07 -10.75
N GLU A 527 3.35 -17.63 -9.86
CA GLU A 527 3.99 -18.48 -8.86
C GLU A 527 2.99 -19.13 -7.90
N LEU A 528 1.98 -18.37 -7.48
CA LEU A 528 0.95 -18.86 -6.58
C LEU A 528 0.14 -19.96 -7.27
N LEU A 529 -0.26 -19.72 -8.52
CA LEU A 529 -1.05 -20.65 -9.31
C LEU A 529 -0.27 -21.95 -9.58
N LEU A 530 1.01 -21.85 -9.93
CA LEU A 530 1.86 -23.02 -10.14
C LEU A 530 2.10 -23.81 -8.84
N ARG A 531 2.09 -23.16 -7.69
CA ARG A 531 2.25 -23.80 -6.38
C ARG A 531 1.02 -24.61 -5.98
N VAL A 532 -0.17 -24.07 -6.22
CA VAL A 532 -1.44 -24.78 -6.01
C VAL A 532 -1.52 -26.04 -6.89
N LEU A 533 -1.10 -25.95 -8.16
CA LEU A 533 -1.21 -27.07 -9.10
C LEU A 533 -0.08 -28.10 -9.02
N GLY A 534 1.08 -27.71 -8.52
CA GLY A 534 2.29 -28.54 -8.56
C GLY A 534 2.83 -28.81 -9.98
N ARG A 535 3.67 -29.84 -10.10
CA ARG A 535 4.45 -30.14 -11.32
C ARG A 535 3.60 -30.39 -12.57
N GLU A 536 2.51 -31.14 -12.46
CA GLU A 536 1.71 -31.55 -13.62
C GLU A 536 0.89 -30.40 -14.23
N GLY A 537 0.56 -29.36 -13.45
CA GLY A 537 -0.18 -28.20 -13.96
C GLY A 537 0.67 -27.19 -14.73
N ALA A 538 1.98 -27.14 -14.48
CA ALA A 538 2.88 -26.17 -15.11
C ALA A 538 2.99 -26.37 -16.64
N ASP A 539 3.09 -27.64 -17.09
CA ASP A 539 3.15 -27.97 -18.51
C ASP A 539 1.84 -27.62 -19.23
N ARG A 540 0.70 -27.85 -18.57
CA ARG A 540 -0.64 -27.59 -19.13
C ARG A 540 -0.96 -26.11 -19.25
N LEU A 541 -0.40 -25.27 -18.38
CA LEU A 541 -0.64 -23.83 -18.37
C LEU A 541 -0.11 -23.13 -19.64
N VAL A 542 1.05 -23.56 -20.15
CA VAL A 542 1.63 -22.97 -21.37
C VAL A 542 0.77 -23.27 -22.59
N ASP A 543 0.25 -24.50 -22.68
CA ASP A 543 -0.63 -24.92 -23.77
C ASP A 543 -1.99 -24.21 -23.70
N LEU A 544 -2.51 -23.98 -22.49
CA LEU A 544 -3.75 -23.24 -22.28
C LEU A 544 -3.62 -21.76 -22.70
N VAL A 545 -2.52 -21.09 -22.39
CA VAL A 545 -2.31 -19.68 -22.77
C VAL A 545 -2.00 -19.51 -24.26
N LYS A 546 -1.26 -20.43 -24.88
CA LYS A 546 -0.89 -20.31 -26.30
C LYS A 546 -2.06 -20.58 -27.25
N ASN A 547 -2.95 -21.50 -26.87
CA ASN A 547 -4.00 -21.97 -27.75
C ASN A 547 -5.33 -21.21 -27.57
N PHE A 548 -5.48 -20.40 -26.51
CA PHE A 548 -6.74 -19.73 -26.18
C PHE A 548 -6.53 -18.25 -25.81
N ASP A 549 -7.09 -17.33 -26.62
CA ASP A 549 -6.92 -15.86 -26.46
C ASP A 549 -7.67 -15.28 -25.24
N ILE A 550 -8.55 -16.06 -24.60
CA ILE A 550 -9.30 -15.63 -23.41
C ILE A 550 -8.38 -15.39 -22.21
N PHE A 551 -7.32 -16.20 -22.07
CA PHE A 551 -6.38 -16.13 -20.96
C PHE A 551 -5.11 -15.37 -21.38
N ARG A 552 -4.75 -14.35 -20.61
CA ARG A 552 -3.60 -13.48 -20.91
C ARG A 552 -2.53 -13.52 -19.84
N TRP A 553 -1.32 -13.78 -20.31
CA TRP A 553 -0.09 -13.61 -19.55
C TRP A 553 0.36 -12.16 -19.61
N THR A 554 0.71 -11.58 -18.46
CA THR A 554 1.33 -10.25 -18.40
C THR A 554 2.48 -10.18 -17.40
N GLU A 555 3.39 -9.24 -17.64
CA GLU A 555 4.51 -8.92 -16.76
C GLU A 555 4.41 -7.47 -16.30
N ASP A 556 4.77 -7.19 -15.04
CA ASP A 556 4.85 -5.84 -14.48
C ASP A 556 6.24 -5.21 -14.62
N ASP A 557 6.37 -3.93 -14.26
CA ASP A 557 7.63 -3.18 -14.35
C ASP A 557 8.72 -3.69 -13.37
N SER A 558 8.38 -4.59 -12.44
CA SER A 558 9.28 -5.22 -11.49
C SER A 558 9.67 -6.66 -11.85
N GLY A 559 9.18 -7.17 -12.99
CA GLY A 559 9.41 -8.55 -13.46
C GLY A 559 8.45 -9.59 -12.85
N GLY A 560 7.38 -9.15 -12.19
CA GLY A 560 6.31 -10.00 -11.69
C GLY A 560 5.41 -10.50 -12.81
N GLN A 561 5.13 -11.80 -12.85
CA GLN A 561 4.30 -12.44 -13.89
C GLN A 561 2.92 -12.79 -13.35
N PHE A 562 1.88 -12.47 -14.14
CA PHE A 562 0.49 -12.63 -13.77
C PHE A 562 -0.34 -13.25 -14.90
N LEU A 563 -1.32 -14.05 -14.50
CA LEU A 563 -2.30 -14.68 -15.40
C LEU A 563 -3.71 -14.20 -15.07
N GLY A 564 -4.51 -13.91 -16.08
CA GLY A 564 -5.91 -13.54 -15.89
C GLY A 564 -6.72 -13.57 -17.18
N THR A 565 -8.00 -13.23 -17.09
CA THR A 565 -8.85 -13.07 -18.28
C THR A 565 -8.56 -11.77 -19.03
N ARG A 566 -9.00 -11.72 -20.29
CA ARG A 566 -8.94 -10.51 -21.11
C ARG A 566 -9.83 -9.39 -20.55
N THR A 567 -11.08 -9.70 -20.19
CA THR A 567 -11.96 -8.77 -19.49
C THR A 567 -12.62 -9.39 -18.24
N PRO A 568 -13.03 -8.57 -17.25
CA PRO A 568 -13.80 -9.06 -16.11
C PRO A 568 -15.19 -9.60 -16.50
N LEU A 569 -15.79 -9.05 -17.56
CA LEU A 569 -17.10 -9.49 -18.06
C LEU A 569 -17.05 -10.93 -18.60
N GLU A 570 -16.01 -11.27 -19.36
CA GLU A 570 -15.81 -12.65 -19.85
C GLU A 570 -15.63 -13.63 -18.68
N ALA A 571 -14.85 -13.24 -17.67
CA ALA A 571 -14.70 -14.04 -16.48
C ALA A 571 -16.03 -14.23 -15.74
N GLU A 572 -16.85 -13.18 -15.63
CA GLU A 572 -18.17 -13.26 -15.01
C GLU A 572 -19.13 -14.15 -15.79
N LEU A 573 -19.10 -14.12 -17.12
CA LEU A 573 -19.93 -14.98 -17.97
C LEU A 573 -19.57 -16.46 -17.82
N LEU A 574 -18.27 -16.79 -17.84
CA LEU A 574 -17.78 -18.16 -17.66
C LEU A 574 -17.98 -18.66 -16.23
N ALA A 575 -17.67 -17.83 -15.22
CA ALA A 575 -17.84 -18.17 -13.81
C ALA A 575 -19.30 -18.52 -13.46
N ARG A 576 -20.30 -17.89 -14.11
CA ARG A 576 -21.71 -18.22 -13.86
C ARG A 576 -22.11 -19.63 -14.31
N GLU A 577 -21.37 -20.21 -15.24
CA GLU A 577 -21.64 -21.56 -15.74
C GLU A 577 -20.77 -22.61 -15.03
N ASP A 578 -19.53 -22.26 -14.65
CA ASP A 578 -18.57 -23.21 -14.10
C ASP A 578 -18.38 -23.13 -12.57
N LEU A 579 -18.83 -22.06 -11.90
CA LEU A 579 -18.56 -21.82 -10.48
C LEU A 579 -19.84 -21.57 -9.68
N ASN A 580 -19.93 -22.25 -8.53
CA ASN A 580 -20.86 -21.93 -7.46
C ASN A 580 -20.10 -21.28 -6.29
N LEU A 581 -20.83 -20.70 -5.34
CA LEU A 581 -20.22 -19.99 -4.20
C LEU A 581 -19.31 -20.89 -3.34
N PRO A 582 -19.70 -22.13 -2.94
CA PRO A 582 -18.80 -23.04 -2.24
C PRO A 582 -17.46 -23.26 -2.95
N ILE A 583 -17.47 -23.45 -4.26
CA ILE A 583 -16.26 -23.65 -5.05
C ILE A 583 -15.42 -22.37 -5.11
N GLU A 584 -16.06 -21.18 -5.22
CA GLU A 584 -15.34 -19.91 -5.10
C GLU A 584 -14.60 -19.79 -3.75
N VAL A 585 -15.20 -20.28 -2.67
CA VAL A 585 -14.60 -20.30 -1.33
C VAL A 585 -13.46 -21.32 -1.26
N GLU A 586 -13.65 -22.54 -1.75
CA GLU A 586 -12.60 -23.57 -1.83
C GLU A 586 -11.38 -23.09 -2.60
N VAL A 587 -11.58 -22.54 -3.80
CA VAL A 587 -10.51 -21.97 -4.63
C VAL A 587 -9.78 -20.86 -3.88
N THR A 588 -10.52 -19.99 -3.19
CA THR A 588 -9.90 -18.89 -2.42
C THR A 588 -9.10 -19.44 -1.24
N ALA A 589 -9.61 -20.44 -0.52
CA ALA A 589 -8.90 -21.09 0.58
C ALA A 589 -7.60 -21.74 0.10
N GLU A 590 -7.63 -22.45 -1.04
CA GLU A 590 -6.42 -23.03 -1.66
C GLU A 590 -5.39 -21.99 -2.07
N LEU A 591 -5.84 -20.84 -2.60
CA LEU A 591 -4.95 -19.72 -2.87
C LEU A 591 -4.33 -19.17 -1.59
N ILE A 592 -5.05 -19.14 -0.46
CA ILE A 592 -4.55 -18.66 0.84
C ILE A 592 -3.52 -19.62 1.43
N THR A 593 -3.85 -20.91 1.56
CA THR A 593 -2.98 -21.93 2.18
C THR A 593 -1.64 -22.04 1.46
N ASN A 594 -1.62 -21.77 0.16
CA ASN A 594 -0.42 -21.81 -0.66
C ASN A 594 0.37 -20.50 -0.69
N LEU A 595 -0.06 -19.38 -0.07
CA LEU A 595 0.68 -18.10 -0.16
C LEU A 595 2.12 -18.19 0.34
N ARG A 596 3.04 -17.48 -0.32
CA ARG A 596 4.43 -17.21 0.12
C ARG A 596 4.61 -15.72 0.39
N PRO A 597 4.31 -15.24 1.62
CA PRO A 597 4.70 -13.88 2.00
C PRO A 597 6.22 -13.72 1.92
N GLU A 598 6.66 -12.65 1.27
CA GLU A 598 8.06 -12.22 1.31
C GLU A 598 8.43 -11.75 2.73
N LEU A 599 9.70 -11.92 3.13
CA LEU A 599 10.20 -11.52 4.46
C LEU A 599 10.30 -10.00 4.66
N ASN A 600 9.78 -9.20 3.72
CA ASN A 600 9.76 -7.76 3.83
C ASN A 600 8.50 -7.29 4.60
N ARG A 601 8.44 -6.00 4.94
CA ARG A 601 7.32 -5.43 5.73
C ARG A 601 5.96 -5.44 5.02
N TRP A 602 5.93 -5.72 3.72
CA TRP A 602 4.75 -5.58 2.85
C TRP A 602 4.18 -6.93 2.40
N GLY A 603 4.97 -8.00 2.49
CA GLY A 603 4.60 -9.37 2.14
C GLY A 603 4.73 -9.71 0.65
N GLY A 604 5.05 -8.75 -0.22
CA GLY A 604 5.22 -8.96 -1.66
C GLY A 604 3.92 -9.01 -2.47
N GLY A 605 4.06 -9.34 -3.75
CA GLY A 605 2.95 -9.35 -4.73
C GLY A 605 1.84 -10.35 -4.43
N GLU A 606 2.15 -11.52 -3.84
CA GLU A 606 1.14 -12.52 -3.46
C GLU A 606 0.26 -12.04 -2.28
N VAL A 607 0.86 -11.41 -1.27
CA VAL A 607 0.12 -10.83 -0.14
C VAL A 607 -0.72 -9.66 -0.58
N GLN A 608 -0.25 -8.86 -1.54
CA GLN A 608 -1.07 -7.81 -2.14
C GLN A 608 -2.26 -8.39 -2.90
N PHE A 609 -2.03 -9.40 -3.75
CA PHE A 609 -3.09 -10.07 -4.51
C PHE A 609 -4.21 -10.60 -3.59
N ILE A 610 -3.87 -11.29 -2.49
CA ILE A 610 -4.89 -11.84 -1.60
C ILE A 610 -5.63 -10.74 -0.82
N ALA A 611 -4.94 -9.67 -0.42
CA ALA A 611 -5.58 -8.53 0.21
C ALA A 611 -6.61 -7.88 -0.75
N ASP A 612 -6.22 -7.66 -2.00
CA ASP A 612 -7.11 -7.09 -3.03
C ASP A 612 -8.28 -8.03 -3.36
N LEU A 613 -8.08 -9.35 -3.30
CA LEU A 613 -9.16 -10.33 -3.47
C LEU A 613 -10.15 -10.22 -2.31
N LEU A 614 -9.66 -10.19 -1.07
CA LEU A 614 -10.49 -10.07 0.13
C LEU A 614 -11.16 -8.70 0.28
N ASP A 615 -10.61 -7.62 -0.26
CA ASP A 615 -11.34 -6.35 -0.33
C ASP A 615 -12.58 -6.46 -1.23
N ARG A 616 -12.56 -7.37 -2.22
CA ARG A 616 -13.65 -7.56 -3.20
C ARG A 616 -14.66 -8.66 -2.82
N ILE A 617 -14.33 -9.57 -1.90
CA ILE A 617 -15.24 -10.65 -1.43
C ILE A 617 -15.46 -10.66 0.09
N GLY A 618 -14.58 -10.00 0.83
CA GLY A 618 -14.58 -9.95 2.29
C GLY A 618 -15.50 -8.86 2.86
N PRO A 619 -15.35 -8.53 4.14
CA PRO A 619 -16.32 -7.71 4.87
C PRO A 619 -16.46 -6.26 4.37
N GLN A 620 -15.50 -5.76 3.61
CA GLN A 620 -15.55 -4.44 3.01
C GLN A 620 -16.31 -4.42 1.68
N SER A 621 -16.61 -5.58 1.11
CA SER A 621 -17.31 -5.70 -0.17
C SER A 621 -18.83 -5.56 -0.02
N ASP A 622 -19.49 -5.19 -1.11
CA ASP A 622 -20.95 -5.19 -1.18
C ASP A 622 -21.53 -6.63 -1.34
N ASP A 623 -20.69 -7.62 -1.65
CA ASP A 623 -21.11 -9.02 -1.88
C ASP A 623 -21.23 -9.81 -0.56
N ARG A 624 -22.38 -9.64 0.09
CA ARG A 624 -22.67 -10.30 1.38
C ARG A 624 -22.82 -11.82 1.31
N ARG A 625 -22.80 -12.43 0.12
CA ARG A 625 -22.95 -13.89 -0.03
C ARG A 625 -21.82 -14.67 0.65
N PHE A 626 -20.61 -14.10 0.72
CA PHE A 626 -19.45 -14.74 1.36
C PHE A 626 -19.48 -14.70 2.89
N THR A 627 -20.37 -13.92 3.52
CA THR A 627 -20.40 -13.73 4.99
C THR A 627 -20.44 -15.04 5.78
N PRO A 628 -21.26 -16.05 5.42
CA PRO A 628 -21.28 -17.33 6.13
C PRO A 628 -19.97 -18.13 6.03
N HIS A 629 -19.13 -17.83 5.04
CA HIS A 629 -17.89 -18.54 4.70
C HIS A 629 -16.62 -17.81 5.17
N TYR A 630 -16.75 -16.69 5.88
CA TYR A 630 -15.58 -15.96 6.38
C TYR A 630 -14.75 -16.78 7.37
N LEU A 631 -15.36 -17.73 8.10
CA LEU A 631 -14.60 -18.65 8.95
C LEU A 631 -13.73 -19.60 8.14
N ASP A 632 -14.24 -20.17 7.04
CA ASP A 632 -13.49 -21.06 6.15
C ASP A 632 -12.21 -20.37 5.63
N LEU A 633 -12.34 -19.11 5.22
CA LEU A 633 -11.21 -18.30 4.76
C LEU A 633 -10.23 -17.93 5.88
N ALA A 634 -10.73 -17.65 7.09
CA ALA A 634 -9.89 -17.39 8.25
C ALA A 634 -9.10 -18.64 8.68
N GLU A 635 -9.71 -19.81 8.59
CA GLU A 635 -9.05 -21.10 8.87
C GLU A 635 -7.91 -21.38 7.88
N ALA A 636 -8.09 -21.03 6.60
CA ALA A 636 -7.01 -21.11 5.61
C ALA A 636 -5.79 -20.23 5.99
N PHE A 637 -6.01 -19.02 6.50
CA PHE A 637 -4.91 -18.17 7.00
C PHE A 637 -4.25 -18.76 8.25
N ARG A 638 -5.06 -19.32 9.16
CA ARG A 638 -4.56 -20.00 10.35
C ARG A 638 -3.69 -21.19 9.98
N GLU A 639 -4.10 -22.00 9.01
CA GLU A 639 -3.32 -23.14 8.52
C GLU A 639 -1.99 -22.68 7.91
N LEU A 640 -2.02 -21.65 7.05
CA LEU A 640 -0.81 -21.06 6.48
C LEU A 640 0.17 -20.62 7.58
N ARG A 641 -0.34 -19.90 8.60
CA ARG A 641 0.45 -19.39 9.73
C ARG A 641 1.06 -20.52 10.56
N LEU A 642 0.29 -21.56 10.87
CA LEU A 642 0.77 -22.72 11.63
C LEU A 642 1.81 -23.52 10.85
N THR A 643 1.61 -23.72 9.55
CA THR A 643 2.54 -24.44 8.66
C THR A 643 3.88 -23.72 8.54
N ARG A 644 3.88 -22.38 8.56
CA ARG A 644 5.12 -21.58 8.49
C ARG A 644 5.80 -21.30 9.81
N GLY A 645 5.07 -21.39 10.92
CA GLY A 645 5.58 -21.07 12.25
C GLY A 645 5.78 -19.58 12.54
N TYR A 646 5.30 -18.67 11.68
CA TYR A 646 5.31 -17.23 11.94
C TYR A 646 4.09 -16.53 11.34
N ALA A 647 3.69 -15.39 11.91
CA ALA A 647 2.54 -14.59 11.49
C ALA A 647 2.99 -13.33 10.74
N HIS A 648 2.74 -13.25 9.43
CA HIS A 648 2.96 -12.00 8.70
C HIS A 648 1.88 -10.96 9.12
N PRO A 649 2.24 -9.74 9.56
CA PRO A 649 1.30 -8.75 10.12
C PRO A 649 0.05 -8.47 9.26
N ARG A 650 0.20 -8.37 7.93
CA ARG A 650 -0.95 -8.15 7.03
C ARG A 650 -1.90 -9.34 6.96
N LEU A 651 -1.37 -10.56 7.03
CA LEU A 651 -2.19 -11.77 6.95
C LEU A 651 -2.91 -12.02 8.27
N ALA A 652 -2.23 -11.76 9.40
CA ALA A 652 -2.84 -11.73 10.73
C ALA A 652 -4.03 -10.76 10.80
N LEU A 653 -3.91 -9.56 10.21
CA LEU A 653 -5.02 -8.61 10.12
C LEU A 653 -6.21 -9.15 9.32
N LEU A 654 -5.96 -9.85 8.20
CA LEU A 654 -7.02 -10.44 7.38
C LEU A 654 -7.72 -11.60 8.12
N GLU A 655 -6.95 -12.49 8.75
CA GLU A 655 -7.44 -13.57 9.61
C GLU A 655 -8.35 -13.02 10.73
N ALA A 656 -7.89 -11.98 11.43
CA ALA A 656 -8.61 -11.34 12.52
C ALA A 656 -9.92 -10.69 12.06
N ASN A 657 -9.86 -9.92 10.97
CA ASN A 657 -11.01 -9.19 10.44
C ASN A 657 -12.12 -10.15 9.96
N LEU A 658 -11.76 -11.19 9.20
CA LEU A 658 -12.68 -12.22 8.74
C LEU A 658 -13.35 -12.95 9.92
N THR A 659 -12.56 -13.38 10.90
CA THR A 659 -13.08 -14.08 12.08
C THR A 659 -14.06 -13.19 12.86
N ARG A 660 -13.71 -11.92 13.09
CA ARG A 660 -14.56 -10.99 13.85
C ARG A 660 -15.88 -10.69 13.12
N GLU A 661 -15.85 -10.54 11.80
CA GLU A 661 -17.06 -10.28 11.01
C GLU A 661 -17.93 -11.54 10.86
N TYR A 662 -17.33 -12.73 10.79
CA TYR A 662 -18.05 -14.00 10.93
C TYR A 662 -18.78 -14.09 12.27
N VAL A 663 -18.10 -13.79 13.38
CA VAL A 663 -18.71 -13.82 14.73
C VAL A 663 -19.92 -12.90 14.83
N LYS A 664 -19.82 -11.66 14.32
CA LYS A 664 -20.96 -10.72 14.26
C LYS A 664 -22.14 -11.27 13.47
N TRP A 665 -21.88 -11.94 12.35
CA TRP A 665 -22.93 -12.58 11.56
C TRP A 665 -23.54 -13.76 12.34
N ALA A 666 -22.71 -14.65 12.87
CA ALA A 666 -23.12 -15.85 13.58
C ALA A 666 -23.93 -15.55 14.85
N GLN A 667 -23.69 -14.42 15.50
CA GLN A 667 -24.51 -13.96 16.62
C GLN A 667 -25.91 -13.54 16.17
N ARG A 668 -26.04 -12.85 15.03
CA ARG A 668 -27.34 -12.41 14.49
C ARG A 668 -28.16 -13.55 13.90
N SER A 669 -27.48 -14.56 13.36
CA SER A 669 -28.12 -15.73 12.75
C SER A 669 -28.23 -16.93 13.69
N GLU A 670 -27.68 -16.83 14.90
CA GLU A 670 -27.58 -17.93 15.88
C GLU A 670 -26.91 -19.20 15.30
N ALA A 671 -25.95 -19.03 14.37
CA ALA A 671 -25.34 -20.14 13.64
C ALA A 671 -24.43 -21.03 14.50
N ILE A 672 -23.72 -20.44 15.47
CA ILE A 672 -22.86 -21.14 16.43
C ILE A 672 -23.11 -20.65 17.85
N THR A 673 -22.66 -21.41 18.84
CA THR A 673 -22.90 -21.10 20.25
C THR A 673 -22.13 -19.86 20.72
N ARG A 674 -22.59 -19.21 21.79
CA ARG A 674 -21.90 -18.07 22.41
C ARG A 674 -20.49 -18.42 22.88
N GLU A 675 -20.30 -19.61 23.45
CA GLU A 675 -18.99 -20.08 23.91
C GLU A 675 -18.00 -20.23 22.75
N GLU A 676 -18.46 -20.76 21.61
CA GLU A 676 -17.66 -20.88 20.40
C GLU A 676 -17.31 -19.50 19.82
N ARG A 677 -18.25 -18.55 19.79
CA ARG A 677 -17.99 -17.17 19.35
C ARG A 677 -16.94 -16.49 20.22
N LEU A 678 -17.06 -16.60 21.55
CA LEU A 678 -16.07 -16.06 22.48
C LEU A 678 -14.70 -16.72 22.32
N ARG A 679 -14.65 -18.03 22.09
CA ARG A 679 -13.39 -18.76 21.82
C ARG A 679 -12.71 -18.22 20.56
N LEU A 680 -13.45 -18.06 19.45
CA LEU A 680 -12.89 -17.54 18.20
C LEU A 680 -12.27 -16.15 18.37
N VAL A 681 -12.96 -15.23 19.05
CA VAL A 681 -12.43 -13.87 19.26
C VAL A 681 -11.23 -13.85 20.21
N ARG A 682 -11.20 -14.71 21.24
CA ARG A 682 -10.04 -14.86 22.14
C ARG A 682 -8.83 -15.45 21.43
N ASP A 683 -9.03 -16.39 20.51
CA ASP A 683 -7.95 -16.94 19.68
C ASP A 683 -7.32 -15.84 18.81
N VAL A 684 -8.16 -14.98 18.21
CA VAL A 684 -7.73 -13.81 17.45
C VAL A 684 -6.97 -12.81 18.32
N GLN A 685 -7.49 -12.48 19.52
CA GLN A 685 -6.80 -11.58 20.46
C GLN A 685 -5.37 -12.06 20.73
N ARG A 686 -5.21 -13.33 21.13
CA ARG A 686 -3.90 -13.91 21.44
C ARG A 686 -2.96 -13.92 20.23
N MET A 687 -3.49 -14.16 19.04
CA MET A 687 -2.73 -14.12 17.79
C MET A 687 -2.24 -12.69 17.49
N LEU A 688 -3.07 -11.67 17.68
CA LEU A 688 -2.70 -10.27 17.46
C LEU A 688 -1.66 -9.77 18.48
N GLU A 689 -1.81 -10.15 19.75
CA GLU A 689 -0.83 -9.88 20.81
C GLU A 689 0.54 -10.50 20.47
N ALA A 690 0.57 -11.80 20.16
CA ALA A 690 1.81 -12.49 19.76
C ALA A 690 2.45 -11.84 18.52
N THR A 691 1.64 -11.45 17.52
CA THR A 691 2.15 -10.78 16.32
C THR A 691 2.76 -9.40 16.63
N LEU A 692 2.21 -8.66 17.60
CA LEU A 692 2.73 -7.37 18.06
C LEU A 692 4.01 -7.47 18.89
N GLU A 693 4.25 -8.63 19.51
CA GLU A 693 5.43 -8.94 20.33
C GLU A 693 6.58 -9.56 19.49
N ASP A 694 6.26 -10.54 18.64
CA ASP A 694 7.25 -11.34 17.90
C ASP A 694 7.75 -10.65 16.62
N SER A 695 6.99 -9.70 16.08
CA SER A 695 7.35 -8.98 14.85
C SER A 695 7.82 -7.55 15.14
N ASP A 696 8.63 -6.98 14.25
CA ASP A 696 8.89 -5.53 14.16
C ASP A 696 8.01 -4.91 13.04
N PRO A 697 6.69 -4.76 13.26
CA PRO A 697 5.79 -4.21 12.25
C PRO A 697 6.14 -2.76 11.95
N SER A 698 5.91 -2.33 10.71
CA SER A 698 5.98 -0.90 10.36
C SER A 698 5.02 -0.09 11.26
N PRO A 699 5.26 1.21 11.52
CA PRO A 699 4.35 2.03 12.35
C PRO A 699 2.89 1.95 11.88
N HIS A 700 2.66 1.94 10.57
CA HIS A 700 1.30 1.79 10.00
C HIS A 700 0.72 0.39 10.24
N SER A 701 1.50 -0.67 10.04
CA SER A 701 1.07 -2.04 10.35
C SER A 701 0.77 -2.22 11.84
N ARG A 702 1.59 -1.62 12.71
CA ARG A 702 1.41 -1.61 14.16
C ARG A 702 0.12 -0.91 14.56
N LEU A 703 -0.14 0.26 13.99
CA LEU A 703 -1.39 1.01 14.17
C LEU A 703 -2.61 0.15 13.81
N ASN A 704 -2.61 -0.50 12.65
CA ASN A 704 -3.72 -1.35 12.22
C ASN A 704 -3.91 -2.56 13.13
N LEU A 705 -2.82 -3.22 13.56
CA LEU A 705 -2.86 -4.32 14.51
C LEU A 705 -3.43 -3.91 15.87
N LEU A 706 -3.04 -2.75 16.39
CA LEU A 706 -3.58 -2.23 17.65
C LEU A 706 -5.08 -1.90 17.52
N VAL A 707 -5.51 -1.31 16.40
CA VAL A 707 -6.94 -1.05 16.14
C VAL A 707 -7.75 -2.33 16.06
N GLU A 708 -7.24 -3.36 15.37
CA GLU A 708 -7.92 -4.65 15.25
C GLU A 708 -7.92 -5.42 16.58
N LEU A 709 -6.86 -5.33 17.39
CA LEU A 709 -6.80 -5.89 18.74
C LEU A 709 -7.87 -5.28 19.65
N ALA A 710 -7.95 -3.94 19.70
CA ALA A 710 -8.99 -3.25 20.45
C ALA A 710 -10.40 -3.61 19.92
N SER A 711 -10.53 -3.83 18.60
CA SER A 711 -11.80 -4.25 18.00
C SER A 711 -12.19 -5.68 18.37
N ALA A 712 -11.22 -6.59 18.51
CA ALA A 712 -11.44 -7.95 18.97
C ALA A 712 -11.85 -7.98 20.45
N GLU A 713 -11.19 -7.22 21.31
CA GLU A 713 -11.58 -7.05 22.72
C GLU A 713 -12.99 -6.44 22.84
N GLY A 714 -13.30 -5.41 22.05
CA GLY A 714 -14.65 -4.84 21.95
C GLY A 714 -15.70 -5.86 21.50
N ALA A 715 -15.36 -6.77 20.58
CA ALA A 715 -16.29 -7.81 20.12
C ALA A 715 -16.59 -8.83 21.23
N GLN A 716 -15.63 -9.12 22.11
CA GLN A 716 -15.89 -9.91 23.32
C GLN A 716 -16.86 -9.20 24.27
N ILE A 717 -16.70 -7.88 24.46
CA ILE A 717 -17.65 -7.08 25.26
C ILE A 717 -19.05 -7.17 24.68
N TYR A 718 -19.20 -7.07 23.36
CA TYR A 718 -20.50 -7.19 22.69
C TYR A 718 -21.15 -8.56 22.93
N GLU A 719 -20.40 -9.66 22.86
CA GLU A 719 -20.90 -11.02 23.17
C GLU A 719 -21.22 -11.21 24.66
N LEU A 720 -20.46 -10.57 25.55
CA LEU A 720 -20.72 -10.62 27.00
C LEU A 720 -21.97 -9.81 27.38
N SER A 721 -22.19 -8.68 26.72
CA SER A 721 -23.28 -7.74 27.02
C SER A 721 -24.66 -8.22 26.60
N ALA A 722 -24.73 -9.12 25.60
CA ALA A 722 -26.01 -9.65 25.10
C ALA A 722 -26.71 -10.62 26.07
N SER A 723 -25.98 -11.26 26.99
CA SER A 723 -26.53 -12.17 28.00
C SER A 723 -25.60 -12.20 29.22
N PRO A 724 -25.75 -11.28 30.17
CA PRO A 724 -24.82 -11.16 31.28
C PRO A 724 -24.97 -12.31 32.28
N ASP A 725 -23.86 -13.01 32.54
CA ASP A 725 -23.72 -13.99 33.62
C ASP A 725 -23.17 -13.32 34.89
N GLU A 726 -23.22 -13.98 36.07
CA GLU A 726 -22.79 -13.41 37.37
C GLU A 726 -21.33 -12.88 37.38
N GLY A 727 -20.47 -13.35 36.47
CA GLY A 727 -19.08 -12.89 36.31
C GLY A 727 -18.82 -11.92 35.15
N ALA A 728 -19.86 -11.55 34.38
CA ALA A 728 -19.71 -10.77 33.15
C ALA A 728 -19.24 -9.33 33.42
N SER A 729 -19.69 -8.68 34.50
CA SER A 729 -19.32 -7.30 34.81
C SER A 729 -17.81 -7.11 34.99
N LEU A 730 -17.15 -7.98 35.76
CA LEU A 730 -15.70 -7.89 35.98
C LEU A 730 -14.90 -8.14 34.69
N GLN A 731 -15.38 -9.07 33.85
CA GLN A 731 -14.76 -9.35 32.55
C GLN A 731 -14.91 -8.17 31.59
N ILE A 732 -16.11 -7.58 31.50
CA ILE A 732 -16.37 -6.38 30.68
C ILE A 732 -15.47 -5.23 31.14
N LEU A 733 -15.32 -5.00 32.45
CA LEU A 733 -14.44 -3.94 32.97
C LEU A 733 -12.96 -4.17 32.66
N THR A 734 -12.51 -5.42 32.74
CA THR A 734 -11.13 -5.78 32.38
C THR A 734 -10.88 -5.53 30.89
N LEU A 735 -11.77 -6.02 30.02
CA LEU A 735 -11.69 -5.80 28.59
C LEU A 735 -11.78 -4.31 28.22
N MET A 736 -12.63 -3.52 28.88
CA MET A 736 -12.74 -2.08 28.59
C MET A 736 -11.47 -1.30 28.96
N ARG A 737 -10.76 -1.73 30.02
CA ARG A 737 -9.45 -1.17 30.37
C ARG A 737 -8.42 -1.48 29.28
N ASP A 738 -8.44 -2.71 28.75
CA ASP A 738 -7.56 -3.11 27.65
C ASP A 738 -7.90 -2.39 26.34
N VAL A 739 -9.18 -2.32 25.95
CA VAL A 739 -9.64 -1.56 24.77
C VAL A 739 -9.15 -0.12 24.84
N THR A 740 -9.33 0.53 25.98
CA THR A 740 -8.87 1.92 26.18
C THR A 740 -7.36 2.01 26.07
N ARG A 741 -6.61 1.14 26.76
CA ARG A 741 -5.14 1.10 26.72
C ARG A 741 -4.61 0.90 25.30
N VAL A 742 -5.09 -0.11 24.59
CA VAL A 742 -4.67 -0.47 23.23
C VAL A 742 -5.05 0.62 22.23
N ALA A 743 -6.27 1.17 22.31
CA ALA A 743 -6.69 2.28 21.46
C ALA A 743 -5.85 3.55 21.70
N LEU A 744 -5.48 3.86 22.95
CA LEU A 744 -4.59 4.98 23.23
C LEU A 744 -3.16 4.73 22.74
N GLN A 745 -2.66 3.49 22.74
CA GLN A 745 -1.39 3.14 22.09
C GLN A 745 -1.46 3.35 20.57
N ALA A 746 -2.57 2.96 19.92
CA ALA A 746 -2.79 3.22 18.51
C ALA A 746 -2.76 4.73 18.20
N ARG A 747 -3.40 5.54 19.05
CA ARG A 747 -3.39 7.01 18.95
C ARG A 747 -2.03 7.65 19.23
N ALA A 748 -1.16 7.00 20.00
CA ALA A 748 0.21 7.48 20.16
C ALA A 748 1.02 7.34 18.86
N VAL A 749 0.66 6.39 17.97
CA VAL A 749 1.27 6.24 16.64
C VAL A 749 0.70 7.26 15.66
N ASP A 750 -0.63 7.43 15.60
CA ASP A 750 -1.30 8.46 14.80
C ASP A 750 -2.45 9.12 15.62
N PRO A 751 -2.22 10.32 16.21
CA PRO A 751 -3.21 10.99 17.05
C PRO A 751 -4.50 11.40 16.33
N GLU A 752 -4.43 11.53 15.00
CA GLU A 752 -5.51 11.98 14.12
C GLU A 752 -6.26 10.79 13.49
N ASN A 753 -5.96 9.55 13.89
CA ASN A 753 -6.68 8.38 13.42
C ASN A 753 -8.04 8.22 14.14
N VAL A 754 -9.11 8.07 13.35
CA VAL A 754 -10.50 7.98 13.82
C VAL A 754 -10.86 6.59 14.35
N TYR A 755 -10.25 5.52 13.83
CA TYR A 755 -10.66 4.16 14.15
C TYR A 755 -10.48 3.79 15.63
N PRO A 756 -9.36 4.10 16.32
CA PRO A 756 -9.25 3.85 17.76
C PRO A 756 -10.35 4.56 18.58
N VAL A 757 -10.74 5.75 18.16
CA VAL A 757 -11.79 6.55 18.83
C VAL A 757 -13.16 5.90 18.63
N ASP A 758 -13.46 5.45 17.42
CA ASP A 758 -14.69 4.72 17.12
C ASP A 758 -14.79 3.43 17.96
N VAL A 759 -13.69 2.67 18.10
CA VAL A 759 -13.65 1.44 18.90
C VAL A 759 -14.02 1.69 20.36
N ILE A 760 -13.41 2.70 20.99
CA ILE A 760 -13.77 3.09 22.36
C ILE A 760 -15.26 3.44 22.46
N ALA A 761 -15.79 4.20 21.48
CA ALA A 761 -17.18 4.67 21.52
C ALA A 761 -18.19 3.51 21.46
N TRP A 762 -18.04 2.57 20.51
CA TRP A 762 -19.01 1.48 20.37
C TRP A 762 -18.84 0.39 21.43
N ALA A 763 -17.61 0.09 21.87
CA ALA A 763 -17.37 -0.85 22.97
C ALA A 763 -17.96 -0.32 24.29
N THR A 764 -17.82 0.99 24.55
CA THR A 764 -18.44 1.66 25.70
C THR A 764 -19.96 1.57 25.65
N ARG A 765 -20.56 1.82 24.47
CA ARG A 765 -22.02 1.69 24.29
C ARG A 765 -22.48 0.28 24.68
N ASP A 766 -21.81 -0.75 24.16
CA ASP A 766 -22.21 -2.14 24.41
C ASP A 766 -22.03 -2.52 25.89
N ALA A 767 -20.89 -2.13 26.49
CA ALA A 767 -20.64 -2.31 27.91
C ALA A 767 -21.70 -1.65 28.80
N VAL A 768 -22.09 -0.40 28.51
CA VAL A 768 -23.10 0.32 29.29
C VAL A 768 -24.50 -0.27 29.09
N GLN A 769 -24.83 -0.71 27.88
CA GLN A 769 -26.12 -1.33 27.57
C GLN A 769 -26.31 -2.73 28.18
N SER A 770 -25.24 -3.38 28.64
CA SER A 770 -25.32 -4.64 29.40
C SER A 770 -26.19 -4.53 30.67
N GLY A 771 -26.30 -3.33 31.25
CA GLY A 771 -27.07 -3.08 32.46
C GLY A 771 -26.46 -3.67 33.75
N THR A 772 -25.26 -4.24 33.72
CA THR A 772 -24.64 -4.92 34.88
C THR A 772 -23.52 -4.15 35.57
N LEU A 773 -23.17 -2.98 35.03
CA LEU A 773 -22.13 -2.12 35.56
C LEU A 773 -22.67 -1.27 36.72
N THR A 774 -21.80 -0.93 37.66
CA THR A 774 -22.14 0.04 38.70
C THR A 774 -22.27 1.45 38.10
N SER A 775 -22.93 2.37 38.82
CA SER A 775 -23.05 3.77 38.37
C SER A 775 -21.68 4.42 38.17
N ASP A 776 -20.71 4.11 39.04
CA ASP A 776 -19.35 4.67 39.00
C ASP A 776 -18.57 4.12 37.80
N ASP A 777 -18.64 2.80 37.56
CA ASP A 777 -18.02 2.16 36.39
C ASP A 777 -18.59 2.72 35.08
N ARG A 778 -19.92 2.87 35.02
CA ARG A 778 -20.60 3.46 33.86
C ARG A 778 -20.12 4.88 33.60
N LEU A 779 -19.95 5.68 34.65
CA LEU A 779 -19.47 7.06 34.54
C LEU A 779 -18.04 7.10 33.97
N ASP A 780 -17.14 6.24 34.47
CA ASP A 780 -15.74 6.19 34.03
C ASP A 780 -15.61 5.83 32.54
N LEU A 781 -16.38 4.84 32.07
CA LEU A 781 -16.39 4.44 30.66
C LEU A 781 -16.95 5.55 29.76
N LEU A 782 -18.06 6.18 30.15
CA LEU A 782 -18.66 7.27 29.38
C LEU A 782 -17.73 8.50 29.31
N ALA A 783 -17.00 8.82 30.38
CA ALA A 783 -16.00 9.89 30.37
C ALA A 783 -14.86 9.59 29.39
N SER A 784 -14.40 8.33 29.35
CA SER A 784 -13.36 7.88 28.42
C SER A 784 -13.83 7.98 26.97
N ALA A 785 -15.04 7.53 26.66
CA ALA A 785 -15.60 7.63 25.31
C ALA A 785 -15.82 9.07 24.85
N GLN A 786 -16.39 9.93 25.71
CA GLN A 786 -16.64 11.34 25.41
C GLN A 786 -15.33 12.09 25.16
N SER A 787 -14.35 11.93 26.05
CA SER A 787 -13.02 12.55 25.91
C SER A 787 -12.30 12.08 24.65
N SER A 788 -12.47 10.80 24.27
CA SER A 788 -11.91 10.26 23.02
C SER A 788 -12.56 10.88 21.79
N LEU A 789 -13.90 11.04 21.75
CA LEU A 789 -14.60 11.69 20.62
C LEU A 789 -14.28 13.19 20.51
N ASP A 790 -14.25 13.90 21.63
CA ASP A 790 -13.90 15.33 21.65
C ASP A 790 -12.45 15.58 21.19
N SER A 791 -11.66 14.51 21.09
CA SER A 791 -10.27 14.60 20.73
C SER A 791 -9.98 14.84 19.24
N LEU A 792 -10.94 14.50 18.37
CA LEU A 792 -10.81 14.60 16.91
C LEU A 792 -11.21 16.00 16.41
N ASP A 793 -10.61 16.43 15.31
CA ASP A 793 -11.03 17.62 14.59
C ASP A 793 -12.03 17.23 13.48
N PRO A 794 -13.33 17.58 13.59
CA PRO A 794 -14.33 17.25 12.58
C PRO A 794 -13.98 17.80 11.18
N GLY A 795 -13.23 18.91 11.11
CA GLY A 795 -12.84 19.53 9.86
C GLY A 795 -11.83 18.72 9.04
N ALA A 796 -11.06 17.84 9.70
CA ALA A 796 -10.02 17.03 9.08
C ALA A 796 -10.52 15.66 8.58
N LEU A 797 -11.78 15.30 8.87
CA LEU A 797 -12.33 13.97 8.59
C LEU A 797 -12.76 13.79 7.14
N SER A 798 -12.60 12.57 6.61
CA SER A 798 -13.25 12.17 5.36
C SER A 798 -14.78 12.17 5.51
N PRO A 799 -15.57 12.23 4.42
CA PRO A 799 -17.03 12.22 4.52
C PRO A 799 -17.60 11.01 5.28
N LYS A 800 -17.02 9.83 5.04
CA LYS A 800 -17.40 8.56 5.68
C LYS A 800 -17.08 8.59 7.18
N GLN A 801 -15.91 9.11 7.53
CA GLN A 801 -15.47 9.26 8.92
C GLN A 801 -16.32 10.30 9.68
N ALA A 802 -16.65 11.43 9.05
CA ALA A 802 -17.48 12.47 9.65
C ALA A 802 -18.90 11.97 9.96
N ALA A 803 -19.53 11.25 9.03
CA ALA A 803 -20.85 10.66 9.29
C ALA A 803 -20.83 9.68 10.47
N LYS A 804 -19.82 8.81 10.52
CA LYS A 804 -19.64 7.87 11.64
C LYS A 804 -19.39 8.59 12.97
N TYR A 805 -18.58 9.65 12.93
CA TYR A 805 -18.30 10.50 14.08
C TYR A 805 -19.58 11.14 14.65
N ASP A 806 -20.41 11.72 13.78
CA ASP A 806 -21.68 12.33 14.15
C ASP A 806 -22.65 11.29 14.75
N ASP A 807 -22.74 10.10 14.16
CA ASP A 807 -23.56 8.99 14.68
C ASP A 807 -23.12 8.59 16.10
N ARG A 808 -21.80 8.47 16.36
CA ARG A 808 -21.27 8.15 17.70
C ARG A 808 -21.57 9.24 18.72
N HIS A 809 -21.49 10.50 18.35
CA HIS A 809 -21.87 11.61 19.22
C HIS A 809 -23.33 11.53 19.64
N VAL A 810 -24.23 11.23 18.70
CA VAL A 810 -25.66 11.06 19.00
C VAL A 810 -25.91 9.87 19.93
N GLU A 811 -25.23 8.74 19.69
CA GLU A 811 -25.32 7.56 20.55
C GLU A 811 -24.86 7.84 21.99
N LEU A 812 -23.67 8.43 22.17
CA LEU A 812 -23.15 8.76 23.50
C LEU A 812 -24.01 9.81 24.21
N ALA A 813 -24.50 10.83 23.51
CA ALA A 813 -25.37 11.85 24.10
C ALA A 813 -26.66 11.24 24.67
N ARG A 814 -27.21 10.19 24.04
CA ARG A 814 -28.36 9.45 24.58
C ARG A 814 -28.01 8.68 25.86
N LEU A 815 -26.85 8.03 25.90
CA LEU A 815 -26.38 7.29 27.08
C LEU A 815 -26.04 8.20 28.27
N LEU A 816 -25.58 9.43 27.99
CA LEU A 816 -25.26 10.47 28.97
C LEU A 816 -26.50 11.14 29.58
N ASN A 817 -27.63 11.14 28.89
CA ASN A 817 -28.90 11.75 29.35
C ASN A 817 -29.67 10.88 30.38
N ASP A 818 -29.05 9.84 30.92
CA ASP A 818 -29.63 8.96 31.94
C ASP A 818 -29.19 9.40 33.36
N SER A 819 -29.85 8.89 34.39
CA SER A 819 -29.78 9.23 35.82
C SER A 819 -28.38 9.34 36.48
N ALA A 820 -27.31 8.89 35.82
CA ALA A 820 -25.92 8.98 36.30
C ALA A 820 -25.37 10.42 36.41
N MET A 821 -25.96 11.39 35.69
CA MET A 821 -25.47 12.78 35.64
C MET A 821 -26.14 13.74 36.63
N GLU A 822 -26.78 13.23 37.69
CA GLU A 822 -27.25 14.08 38.78
C GLU A 822 -26.06 14.82 39.41
N ALA A 823 -26.07 16.15 39.37
CA ALA A 823 -24.96 16.98 39.86
C ALA A 823 -24.54 16.67 41.30
N LYS A 824 -25.49 16.20 42.12
CA LYS A 824 -25.25 15.76 43.50
C LYS A 824 -24.39 14.50 43.59
N HIS A 825 -24.56 13.55 42.67
CA HIS A 825 -23.80 12.31 42.61
C HIS A 825 -22.35 12.57 42.15
N LEU A 826 -22.17 13.40 41.12
CA LEU A 826 -20.83 13.82 40.66
C LEU A 826 -20.05 14.54 41.77
N LEU A 827 -20.71 15.44 42.52
CA LEU A 827 -20.09 16.13 43.65
C LEU A 827 -19.63 15.15 44.74
N ALA A 828 -20.43 14.13 45.06
CA ALA A 828 -20.03 13.10 46.03
C ALA A 828 -18.79 12.30 45.55
N LEU A 829 -18.70 11.97 44.26
CA LEU A 829 -17.54 11.25 43.70
C LEU A 829 -16.25 12.10 43.70
N THR A 830 -16.36 13.44 43.61
CA THR A 830 -15.17 14.30 43.72
C THR A 830 -14.52 14.29 45.10
N GLU A 831 -15.26 13.96 46.16
CA GLU A 831 -14.70 13.80 47.52
C GLU A 831 -13.69 12.65 47.60
N ASN A 832 -13.82 11.66 46.70
CA ASN A 832 -12.93 10.51 46.58
C ASN A 832 -11.82 10.70 45.51
N GLY A 833 -11.75 11.87 44.87
CA GLY A 833 -10.75 12.14 43.83
C GLY A 833 -11.00 11.44 42.48
N ASP A 834 -12.25 11.08 42.16
CA ASP A 834 -12.60 10.37 40.92
C ASP A 834 -12.38 11.24 39.64
N PRO A 835 -11.49 10.84 38.71
CA PRO A 835 -11.19 11.66 37.52
C PRO A 835 -12.37 11.83 36.55
N ALA A 836 -13.26 10.85 36.44
CA ALA A 836 -14.42 10.92 35.54
C ALA A 836 -15.43 11.96 36.04
N ALA A 837 -15.63 12.04 37.35
CA ALA A 837 -16.45 13.05 38.00
C ALA A 837 -15.90 14.47 37.77
N TYR A 838 -14.59 14.68 37.96
CA TYR A 838 -13.94 15.96 37.67
C TYR A 838 -14.06 16.35 36.18
N TYR A 839 -13.87 15.40 35.26
CA TYR A 839 -14.02 15.63 33.82
C TYR A 839 -15.43 16.12 33.46
N PHE A 840 -16.48 15.43 33.92
CA PHE A 840 -17.86 15.81 33.59
C PHE A 840 -18.32 17.10 34.28
N LEU A 841 -17.91 17.34 35.52
CA LEU A 841 -18.19 18.61 36.20
C LEU A 841 -17.52 19.78 35.48
N ALA A 842 -16.27 19.62 35.04
CA ALA A 842 -15.57 20.63 34.26
C ALA A 842 -16.25 20.85 32.89
N LEU A 843 -16.65 19.79 32.19
CA LEU A 843 -17.36 19.91 30.92
C LEU A 843 -18.72 20.63 31.07
N ARG A 844 -19.45 20.33 32.16
CA ARG A 844 -20.72 21.00 32.48
C ARG A 844 -20.50 22.46 32.85
N ALA A 845 -19.50 22.75 33.67
CA ALA A 845 -19.12 24.12 34.04
C ALA A 845 -18.70 24.91 32.81
N ALA A 846 -17.90 24.34 31.91
CA ALA A 846 -17.48 24.98 30.67
C ALA A 846 -18.65 25.39 29.76
N ARG A 847 -19.78 24.67 29.83
CA ARG A 847 -21.02 24.97 29.10
C ARG A 847 -21.96 25.93 29.86
N ALA A 848 -21.63 26.31 31.10
CA ALA A 848 -22.46 27.12 31.97
C ALA A 848 -22.10 28.62 31.88
N GLY A 849 -22.68 29.32 30.89
CA GLY A 849 -22.52 30.77 30.75
C GLY A 849 -21.13 31.22 30.28
N GLU A 850 -20.91 32.54 30.25
CA GLU A 850 -19.66 33.14 29.73
C GLU A 850 -18.44 32.87 30.64
N ASP A 851 -18.62 32.82 31.97
CA ASP A 851 -17.54 32.53 32.94
C ASP A 851 -17.25 31.03 33.11
N GLY A 852 -18.08 30.17 32.51
CA GLY A 852 -18.05 28.71 32.66
C GLY A 852 -16.68 28.06 32.38
N PRO A 853 -16.01 28.38 31.25
CA PRO A 853 -14.69 27.83 30.94
C PRO A 853 -13.62 28.17 31.97
N GLN A 854 -13.65 29.37 32.56
CA GLN A 854 -12.68 29.76 33.59
C GLN A 854 -12.89 28.99 34.89
N VAL A 855 -14.15 28.81 35.30
CA VAL A 855 -14.49 27.98 36.46
C VAL A 855 -14.01 26.55 36.27
N ALA A 856 -14.24 25.97 35.08
CA ALA A 856 -13.81 24.61 34.75
C ALA A 856 -12.28 24.44 34.78
N VAL A 857 -11.54 25.41 34.24
CA VAL A 857 -10.06 25.42 34.29
C VAL A 857 -9.57 25.45 35.74
N GLU A 858 -10.14 26.30 36.59
CA GLU A 858 -9.70 26.40 37.98
C GLU A 858 -10.05 25.14 38.80
N THR A 859 -11.21 24.52 38.53
CA THR A 859 -11.60 23.24 39.11
C THR A 859 -10.59 22.14 38.78
N LEU A 860 -10.20 21.99 37.51
CA LEU A 860 -9.23 20.98 37.09
C LEU A 860 -7.81 21.30 37.57
N ARG A 861 -7.44 22.58 37.62
CA ARG A 861 -6.12 23.03 38.11
C ARG A 861 -5.90 22.73 39.58
N ARG A 862 -6.94 22.87 40.41
CA ARG A 862 -6.89 22.59 41.86
C ARG A 862 -7.11 21.12 42.21
N ALA A 863 -7.43 20.28 41.23
CA ALA A 863 -7.69 18.87 41.48
C ALA A 863 -6.43 18.13 42.00
N PRO A 864 -6.62 16.99 42.71
CA PRO A 864 -5.52 16.12 43.14
C PRO A 864 -4.57 15.76 41.99
N SER A 865 -3.30 15.45 42.30
CA SER A 865 -2.29 15.11 41.29
C SER A 865 -2.69 13.91 40.43
N GLU A 866 -3.42 12.94 41.00
CA GLU A 866 -3.93 11.76 40.31
C GLU A 866 -4.96 12.14 39.23
N VAL A 867 -5.90 13.02 39.56
CA VAL A 867 -6.88 13.57 38.60
C VAL A 867 -6.18 14.38 37.51
N ARG A 868 -5.20 15.21 37.87
CA ARG A 868 -4.39 15.97 36.90
C ARG A 868 -3.44 15.09 36.07
N SER A 869 -3.25 13.83 36.45
CA SER A 869 -2.49 12.85 35.68
C SER A 869 -3.37 12.03 34.73
N ASP A 870 -4.69 12.01 34.96
CA ASP A 870 -5.64 11.36 34.09
C ASP A 870 -5.67 12.07 32.72
N TRP A 871 -5.61 11.29 31.65
CA TRP A 871 -5.50 11.80 30.29
C TRP A 871 -6.72 12.63 29.87
N ARG A 872 -7.91 12.35 30.39
CA ARG A 872 -9.16 13.06 30.09
C ARG A 872 -9.14 14.45 30.69
N CYS A 873 -8.81 14.52 31.98
CA CYS A 873 -8.73 15.78 32.72
C CYS A 873 -7.57 16.66 32.23
N SER A 874 -6.39 16.08 32.00
CA SER A 874 -5.21 16.79 31.49
C SER A 874 -5.50 17.46 30.15
N ARG A 875 -6.12 16.70 29.23
CA ARG A 875 -6.48 17.19 27.91
C ARG A 875 -7.52 18.31 28.00
N LEU A 876 -8.61 18.06 28.73
CA LEU A 876 -9.68 19.04 28.88
C LEU A 876 -9.16 20.34 29.52
N LEU A 877 -8.26 20.25 30.50
CA LEU A 877 -7.62 21.41 31.10
C LEU A 877 -6.84 22.24 30.06
N LEU A 878 -6.04 21.60 29.20
CA LEU A 878 -5.31 22.31 28.15
C LEU A 878 -6.25 22.95 27.12
N ASP A 879 -7.27 22.23 26.69
CA ASP A 879 -8.23 22.69 25.69
C ASP A 879 -9.06 23.87 26.20
N LEU A 880 -9.61 23.76 27.41
CA LEU A 880 -10.40 24.83 28.04
C LEU A 880 -9.55 26.05 28.41
N PHE A 881 -8.33 25.84 28.93
CA PHE A 881 -7.42 26.95 29.22
C PHE A 881 -7.14 27.72 27.93
N TRP A 882 -6.75 27.02 26.87
CA TRP A 882 -6.42 27.65 25.60
C TRP A 882 -7.63 28.34 24.98
N GLU A 883 -8.79 27.69 24.94
CA GLU A 883 -10.03 28.25 24.39
C GLU A 883 -10.50 29.48 25.16
N SER A 884 -10.42 29.47 26.51
CA SER A 884 -10.83 30.60 27.34
C SER A 884 -9.96 31.85 27.13
N LYS A 885 -8.68 31.68 26.79
CA LYS A 885 -7.75 32.80 26.60
C LYS A 885 -7.62 33.22 25.13
N ALA A 886 -7.64 32.25 24.20
CA ALA A 886 -7.40 32.48 22.77
C ALA A 886 -8.69 32.56 21.93
N GLY A 887 -9.85 32.21 22.50
CA GLY A 887 -11.16 32.22 21.81
C GLY A 887 -11.35 31.12 20.77
N ARG A 888 -10.48 30.11 20.75
CA ARG A 888 -10.50 28.99 19.79
C ARG A 888 -9.77 27.78 20.37
N ARG A 889 -9.98 26.60 19.79
CA ARG A 889 -9.32 25.37 20.26
C ARG A 889 -7.82 25.34 19.91
N PHE A 890 -7.08 24.61 20.74
CA PHE A 890 -5.64 24.43 20.58
C PHE A 890 -5.29 23.57 19.36
N LEU A 891 -4.24 23.97 18.63
CA LEU A 891 -3.73 23.38 17.38
C LEU A 891 -4.69 23.36 16.17
N GLN A 892 -5.81 24.09 16.26
CA GLN A 892 -6.67 24.36 15.11
C GLN A 892 -6.19 25.57 14.30
N GLY A 893 -6.20 25.46 12.97
CA GLY A 893 -5.75 26.50 12.05
C GLY A 893 -4.25 26.46 11.70
N GLU A 894 -3.80 27.47 10.93
CA GLU A 894 -2.41 27.67 10.51
C GLU A 894 -1.99 29.12 10.72
N ARG A 895 -0.72 29.33 11.08
CA ARG A 895 -0.10 30.66 11.29
C ARG A 895 -0.90 31.56 12.22
N GLU A 896 -1.47 30.96 13.23
CA GLU A 896 -2.38 31.64 14.14
C GLU A 896 -1.62 32.52 15.14
N VAL A 897 -2.19 33.70 15.45
CA VAL A 897 -1.59 34.68 16.36
C VAL A 897 -2.47 34.80 17.61
N VAL A 898 -1.87 34.77 18.81
CA VAL A 898 -2.61 34.86 20.08
C VAL A 898 -2.30 36.14 20.86
N ALA A 899 -3.31 36.73 21.50
CA ALA A 899 -3.19 37.96 22.29
C ALA A 899 -2.88 37.66 23.77
N PHE A 900 -1.76 36.97 24.03
CA PHE A 900 -1.38 36.56 25.38
C PHE A 900 -0.36 37.53 25.98
N SER A 901 -0.57 37.93 27.23
CA SER A 901 0.42 38.67 28.03
C SER A 901 1.47 37.73 28.63
N ASP A 902 2.55 38.28 29.19
CA ASP A 902 3.58 37.51 29.88
C ASP A 902 3.01 36.76 31.10
N GLU A 903 2.04 37.34 31.81
CA GLU A 903 1.32 36.66 32.89
C GLU A 903 0.52 35.46 32.36
N THR A 904 -0.11 35.62 31.19
CA THR A 904 -0.88 34.54 30.56
C THR A 904 0.02 33.40 30.08
N TRP A 905 1.20 33.71 29.53
CA TRP A 905 2.20 32.71 29.17
C TRP A 905 2.81 32.00 30.39
N THR A 906 3.01 32.73 31.49
CA THR A 906 3.48 32.16 32.76
C THR A 906 2.44 31.21 33.34
N GLU A 907 1.16 31.59 33.29
CA GLU A 907 0.03 30.73 33.67
C GLU A 907 -0.04 29.48 32.78
N CYS A 908 0.10 29.64 31.45
CA CYS A 908 0.15 28.54 30.50
C CYS A 908 1.27 27.55 30.84
N LEU A 909 2.48 28.04 31.12
CA LEU A 909 3.62 27.20 31.47
C LEU A 909 3.37 26.44 32.78
N ALA A 910 2.80 27.11 33.79
CA ALA A 910 2.46 26.48 35.07
C ALA A 910 1.42 25.36 34.92
N ILE A 911 0.43 25.52 34.05
CA ILE A 911 -0.57 24.48 33.75
C ILE A 911 0.09 23.30 33.02
N VAL A 912 0.95 23.57 32.05
CA VAL A 912 1.64 22.55 31.27
C VAL A 912 2.60 21.73 32.13
N ASP A 913 3.39 22.38 32.99
CA ASP A 913 4.34 21.71 33.91
C ASP A 913 3.62 20.97 35.06
N ALA A 914 2.35 21.29 35.32
CA ALA A 914 1.50 20.58 36.28
C ALA A 914 0.97 19.23 35.76
N ILE A 915 1.03 18.99 34.45
CA ILE A 915 0.62 17.73 33.81
C ILE A 915 1.84 16.79 33.76
N PRO A 916 1.77 15.59 34.34
CA PRO A 916 2.92 14.67 34.39
C PRO A 916 3.49 14.29 33.02
N GLU A 917 4.78 13.95 33.01
CA GLU A 917 5.46 13.50 31.78
C GLU A 917 4.85 12.22 31.18
N THR A 918 4.18 11.41 32.00
CA THR A 918 3.70 10.04 31.73
C THR A 918 2.40 9.92 30.91
N VAL A 919 1.75 11.03 30.53
CA VAL A 919 0.52 10.99 29.72
C VAL A 919 0.86 10.55 28.28
N GLY A 920 0.48 9.31 27.94
CA GLY A 920 1.05 8.55 26.80
C GLY A 920 0.80 9.12 25.40
N TYR A 921 -0.45 9.40 25.01
CA TYR A 921 -0.78 9.71 23.60
C TYR A 921 -0.82 11.21 23.26
N ASP A 922 -1.17 12.08 24.22
CA ASP A 922 -1.32 13.53 24.00
C ASP A 922 -0.06 14.33 24.37
N ARG A 923 1.05 13.63 24.62
CA ARG A 923 2.35 14.19 25.01
C ARG A 923 2.82 15.29 24.06
N TYR A 924 2.59 15.12 22.76
CA TYR A 924 3.00 16.08 21.74
C TYR A 924 2.32 17.45 21.91
N ARG A 925 1.05 17.49 22.36
CA ARG A 925 0.30 18.74 22.64
C ARG A 925 0.95 19.50 23.78
N ARG A 926 1.23 18.79 24.88
CA ARG A 926 1.89 19.34 26.07
C ARG A 926 3.26 19.92 25.70
N ASP A 927 4.10 19.13 25.03
CA ASP A 927 5.48 19.53 24.71
C ASP A 927 5.52 20.68 23.68
N PHE A 928 4.57 20.72 22.74
CA PHE A 928 4.41 21.85 21.83
C PHE A 928 4.04 23.13 22.59
N LEU A 929 3.04 23.07 23.47
CA LEU A 929 2.56 24.22 24.24
C LEU A 929 3.65 24.72 25.20
N ARG A 930 4.39 23.80 25.83
CA ARG A 930 5.57 24.11 26.65
C ARG A 930 6.62 24.88 25.86
N GLY A 931 7.00 24.36 24.68
CA GLY A 931 7.98 24.99 23.80
C GLY A 931 7.54 26.38 23.35
N LEU A 932 6.26 26.55 23.03
CA LEU A 932 5.66 27.83 22.64
C LEU A 932 5.70 28.85 23.80
N ALA A 933 5.24 28.46 25.00
CA ALA A 933 5.24 29.33 26.17
C ALA A 933 6.66 29.78 26.57
N LEU A 934 7.62 28.84 26.61
CA LEU A 934 9.01 29.15 26.91
C LEU A 934 9.62 30.15 25.92
N PHE A 935 9.26 30.05 24.64
CA PHE A 935 9.73 31.01 23.63
C PHE A 935 9.21 32.42 23.92
N HIS A 936 7.91 32.55 24.19
CA HIS A 936 7.28 33.83 24.45
C HIS A 936 7.76 34.49 25.75
N LEU A 937 8.16 33.70 26.75
CA LEU A 937 8.78 34.15 27.99
C LEU A 937 10.28 34.46 27.86
N GLY A 938 10.84 34.43 26.64
CA GLY A 938 12.26 34.74 26.38
C GLY A 938 13.24 33.61 26.72
N GLN A 939 12.76 32.43 27.11
CA GLN A 939 13.58 31.27 27.45
C GLN A 939 13.89 30.42 26.19
N TYR A 940 14.56 31.03 25.20
CA TYR A 940 14.74 30.45 23.86
C TYR A 940 15.49 29.12 23.84
N GLN A 941 16.48 28.92 24.72
CA GLN A 941 17.24 27.67 24.79
C GLN A 941 16.37 26.51 25.31
N ALA A 942 15.61 26.74 26.38
CA ALA A 942 14.67 25.75 26.92
C ALA A 942 13.55 25.42 25.91
N SER A 943 13.06 26.43 25.19
CA SER A 943 12.12 26.25 24.07
C SER A 943 12.70 25.34 22.98
N LYS A 944 13.95 25.60 22.56
CA LYS A 944 14.67 24.79 21.56
C LYS A 944 14.79 23.32 22.00
N GLU A 945 15.13 23.08 23.26
CA GLU A 945 15.23 21.72 23.81
C GLU A 945 13.89 20.98 23.85
N ALA A 946 12.80 21.67 24.23
CA ALA A 946 11.45 21.13 24.18
C ALA A 946 11.06 20.72 22.75
N PHE A 947 11.32 21.59 21.77
CA PHE A 947 11.03 21.29 20.37
C PHE A 947 11.94 20.21 19.76
N VAL A 948 13.20 20.08 20.18
CA VAL A 948 14.07 18.98 19.75
C VAL A 948 13.55 17.63 20.25
N ARG A 949 13.03 17.58 21.48
CA ARG A 949 12.37 16.39 22.02
C ARG A 949 11.10 16.06 21.22
N LEU A 950 10.23 17.05 21.03
CA LEU A 950 9.01 16.93 20.24
C LEU A 950 9.28 16.47 18.80
N ASP A 951 10.33 16.97 18.15
CA ASP A 951 10.72 16.60 16.79
C ASP A 951 11.10 15.12 16.66
N ARG A 952 11.59 14.49 17.74
CA ARG A 952 11.90 13.05 17.76
C ARG A 952 10.64 12.21 17.96
N GLU A 953 9.72 12.69 18.78
CA GLU A 953 8.51 11.96 19.19
C GLU A 953 7.37 12.09 18.17
N SER A 954 7.29 13.22 17.47
CA SER A 954 6.23 13.49 16.48
C SER A 954 6.54 12.99 15.06
N ARG A 955 7.45 12.03 14.90
CA ARG A 955 7.95 11.60 13.58
C ARG A 955 6.85 11.16 12.61
N ASP A 956 5.84 10.51 13.16
CA ASP A 956 4.72 9.94 12.40
C ASP A 956 3.46 10.82 12.45
N VAL A 957 3.51 11.97 13.14
CA VAL A 957 2.39 12.92 13.23
C VAL A 957 2.26 13.72 11.95
N SER A 958 1.06 13.69 11.37
CA SER A 958 0.73 14.25 10.06
C SER A 958 0.80 15.79 9.99
N SER A 959 0.64 16.49 11.11
CA SER A 959 0.70 17.96 11.17
C SER A 959 2.07 18.51 11.59
N ARG A 960 3.11 17.66 11.67
CA ARG A 960 4.42 18.00 12.27
C ARG A 960 5.08 19.26 11.70
N ILE A 961 5.00 19.48 10.39
CA ILE A 961 5.66 20.62 9.75
C ILE A 961 4.78 21.84 9.58
N ILE A 962 3.48 21.69 9.82
CA ILE A 962 2.50 22.74 9.61
C ILE A 962 2.75 23.80 10.67
N SER A 963 2.99 25.03 10.21
CA SER A 963 3.14 26.18 11.10
C SER A 963 1.79 26.49 11.72
N LYS A 964 1.60 26.11 12.98
CA LYS A 964 0.34 26.28 13.71
C LYS A 964 0.20 27.69 14.28
N TYR A 965 1.27 28.22 14.87
CA TYR A 965 1.25 29.55 15.49
C TYR A 965 2.39 30.43 15.01
N LEU A 966 2.20 31.74 15.07
CA LEU A 966 3.24 32.74 14.89
C LEU A 966 3.58 33.38 16.24
N ALA A 967 4.85 33.78 16.40
CA ALA A 967 5.29 34.61 17.50
C ALA A 967 4.48 35.90 17.51
N SER A 968 3.66 36.06 18.54
CA SER A 968 2.72 37.15 18.74
C SER A 968 3.20 38.18 19.76
N GLN A 969 2.61 39.37 19.67
CA GLN A 969 2.64 40.43 20.68
C GLN A 969 1.40 40.32 21.59
N PRO A 970 1.41 40.94 22.79
CA PRO A 970 0.26 40.93 23.70
C PRO A 970 -1.04 41.47 23.10
N ASN A 971 -0.97 42.33 22.08
CA ASN A 971 -2.12 42.87 21.36
C ASN A 971 -2.69 41.92 20.29
N GLY A 972 -2.17 40.70 20.15
CA GLY A 972 -2.61 39.72 19.15
C GLY A 972 -2.09 39.95 17.73
N THR A 973 -1.05 40.79 17.55
CA THR A 973 -0.40 40.99 16.25
C THR A 973 0.87 40.14 16.12
N ALA A 974 1.20 39.70 14.91
CA ALA A 974 2.40 38.92 14.66
C ALA A 974 3.65 39.80 14.81
N ARG A 975 4.61 39.35 15.61
CA ARG A 975 5.88 40.04 15.80
C ARG A 975 6.73 39.91 14.53
N THR A 976 7.29 41.03 14.11
CA THR A 976 8.21 41.09 12.97
C THR A 976 9.64 41.02 13.47
N PHE A 977 10.47 40.27 12.75
CA PHE A 977 11.86 40.02 13.06
C PHE A 977 12.73 40.32 11.85
N THR A 978 14.00 40.59 12.12
CA THR A 978 15.04 40.76 11.13
C THR A 978 16.24 39.87 11.46
N GLY A 979 16.97 39.48 10.44
CA GLY A 979 18.08 38.55 10.66
C GLY A 979 18.97 38.41 9.44
N ARG A 980 20.04 37.65 9.62
CA ARG A 980 20.99 37.32 8.56
C ARG A 980 21.21 35.82 8.45
N VAL A 981 21.49 35.35 7.25
CA VAL A 981 21.75 33.94 6.99
C VAL A 981 23.11 33.53 7.56
N LEU A 982 23.13 32.52 8.42
CA LEU A 982 24.36 31.89 8.93
C LEU A 982 24.80 30.74 8.02
N SER A 983 23.83 29.93 7.59
CA SER A 983 24.03 28.84 6.65
C SER A 983 22.76 28.62 5.83
N ALA A 984 22.91 28.20 4.58
CA ALA A 984 21.82 27.76 3.74
C ALA A 984 22.33 26.57 2.90
N THR A 985 21.53 25.53 2.78
CA THR A 985 21.84 24.41 1.90
C THR A 985 21.66 24.81 0.44
N PRO A 986 22.46 24.27 -0.50
CA PRO A 986 22.38 24.61 -1.92
C PRO A 986 21.06 24.26 -2.61
N ASP A 987 20.17 23.53 -1.96
CA ASP A 987 18.82 23.20 -2.45
C ASP A 987 17.75 24.20 -1.95
N GLY A 988 18.15 25.20 -1.17
CA GLY A 988 17.27 26.21 -0.60
C GLY A 988 16.21 25.69 0.40
N ARG A 989 16.29 24.43 0.86
CA ARG A 989 15.28 23.84 1.76
C ARG A 989 15.62 23.91 3.24
N ARG A 990 16.90 24.05 3.60
CA ARG A 990 17.34 24.18 4.98
C ARG A 990 18.27 25.38 5.10
N GLY A 991 18.07 26.16 6.13
CA GLY A 991 18.99 27.21 6.50
C GLY A 991 18.89 27.53 7.97
N THR A 992 19.91 28.19 8.48
CA THR A 992 19.89 28.83 9.79
C THR A 992 20.13 30.32 9.63
N ALA A 993 19.32 31.11 10.31
CA ALA A 993 19.42 32.55 10.33
C ALA A 993 19.67 33.01 11.77
N TRP A 994 20.56 33.98 11.93
CA TRP A 994 20.72 34.72 13.16
C TRP A 994 19.63 35.78 13.23
N VAL A 995 18.80 35.73 14.27
CA VAL A 995 17.73 36.71 14.50
C VAL A 995 18.24 37.78 15.46
N TYR A 996 18.23 39.04 15.03
CA TYR A 996 18.85 40.12 15.80
C TYR A 996 18.11 40.39 17.11
N GLU A 997 16.78 40.41 17.10
CA GLU A 997 15.94 40.77 18.24
C GLU A 997 15.88 39.68 19.32
N LEU A 998 16.26 38.45 18.98
CA LEU A 998 16.24 37.30 19.90
C LEU A 998 17.65 36.89 20.36
N HIS A 999 18.69 37.39 19.69
CA HIS A 999 20.07 36.95 19.89
C HIS A 999 20.25 35.43 19.83
N THR A 1000 19.53 34.76 18.92
CA THR A 1000 19.58 33.31 18.76
C THR A 1000 19.49 32.89 17.28
N GLU A 1001 19.89 31.66 17.01
CA GLU A 1001 19.72 31.03 15.71
C GLU A 1001 18.33 30.41 15.56
N VAL A 1002 17.69 30.65 14.42
CA VAL A 1002 16.40 30.06 14.07
C VAL A 1002 16.53 29.39 12.70
N ARG A 1003 15.87 28.24 12.52
CA ARG A 1003 15.84 27.56 11.22
C ARG A 1003 15.01 28.39 10.25
N PHE A 1004 15.33 28.34 8.97
CA PHE A 1004 14.48 28.93 7.92
C PHE A 1004 14.54 28.08 6.66
N ILE A 1005 13.59 28.29 5.76
CA ILE A 1005 13.56 27.64 4.45
C ILE A 1005 13.89 28.71 3.41
N PRO A 1006 15.12 28.78 2.88
CA PRO A 1006 15.54 29.81 1.92
C PRO A 1006 14.56 30.02 0.75
N LEU A 1007 14.01 28.94 0.18
CA LEU A 1007 13.04 28.98 -0.92
C LEU A 1007 11.75 29.75 -0.58
N ARG A 1008 11.34 29.78 0.70
CA ARG A 1008 10.18 30.59 1.10
C ARG A 1008 10.47 32.09 1.00
N PHE A 1009 11.73 32.50 1.09
CA PHE A 1009 12.16 33.89 1.07
C PHE A 1009 12.61 34.39 -0.32
N SER A 1010 12.94 33.49 -1.24
CA SER A 1010 13.21 33.79 -2.64
C SER A 1010 13.14 32.50 -3.46
N ILE A 1011 12.39 32.53 -4.56
CA ILE A 1011 12.19 31.38 -5.46
C ILE A 1011 13.37 31.25 -6.45
N SER A 1012 14.11 32.32 -6.69
CA SER A 1012 15.14 32.42 -7.74
C SER A 1012 16.58 32.53 -7.23
N ASP A 1013 16.80 33.00 -6.00
CA ASP A 1013 18.14 33.31 -5.50
C ASP A 1013 18.53 32.44 -4.30
N TYR A 1014 19.66 31.72 -4.43
CA TYR A 1014 20.29 31.06 -3.30
C TYR A 1014 20.80 32.09 -2.30
N ARG A 1015 20.17 32.14 -1.12
CA ARG A 1015 20.58 33.05 -0.05
C ARG A 1015 21.98 32.68 0.43
N LYS A 1016 22.92 33.63 0.37
CA LYS A 1016 24.31 33.41 0.73
C LYS A 1016 24.55 33.64 2.22
N LYS A 1017 25.60 33.02 2.76
CA LYS A 1017 26.05 33.30 4.13
C LYS A 1017 26.29 34.80 4.30
N ASN A 1018 25.83 35.35 5.41
CA ASN A 1018 25.81 36.78 5.79
C ASN A 1018 24.85 37.68 5.01
N GLU A 1019 23.98 37.13 4.15
CA GLU A 1019 22.92 37.91 3.52
C GLU A 1019 21.82 38.25 4.52
N ASN A 1020 21.30 39.48 4.47
CA ASN A 1020 20.17 39.88 5.30
C ASN A 1020 18.87 39.28 4.75
N LEU A 1021 18.08 38.67 5.62
CA LEU A 1021 16.73 38.23 5.27
C LEU A 1021 15.77 39.42 5.26
N PRO A 1022 14.82 39.48 4.31
CA PRO A 1022 13.65 40.34 4.41
C PRO A 1022 12.95 40.13 5.75
N SER A 1023 12.26 41.15 6.26
CA SER A 1023 11.48 41.03 7.49
C SER A 1023 10.57 39.79 7.46
N PHE A 1024 10.56 39.04 8.57
CA PHE A 1024 9.86 37.76 8.69
C PHE A 1024 9.11 37.63 10.02
N HIS A 1025 8.19 36.68 10.07
CA HIS A 1025 7.62 36.19 11.32
C HIS A 1025 8.38 34.94 11.78
N ILE A 1026 8.26 34.61 13.06
CA ILE A 1026 8.69 33.31 13.56
C ILE A 1026 7.46 32.45 13.70
N ALA A 1027 7.42 31.34 12.98
CA ALA A 1027 6.36 30.37 13.00
C ALA A 1027 6.77 29.13 13.81
N PHE A 1028 5.80 28.48 14.44
CA PHE A 1028 6.00 27.28 15.24
C PHE A 1028 5.30 26.10 14.60
N ASN A 1029 6.05 25.05 14.34
CA ASN A 1029 5.55 23.71 14.04
C ASN A 1029 6.15 22.71 15.04
N MET A 1030 5.80 21.42 14.94
CA MET A 1030 6.29 20.41 15.88
C MET A 1030 7.81 20.18 15.79
N ARG A 1031 8.48 20.72 14.75
CA ARG A 1031 9.95 20.72 14.60
C ARG A 1031 10.63 21.91 15.28
N GLY A 1032 9.85 22.88 15.74
CA GLY A 1032 10.30 24.07 16.44
C GLY A 1032 10.07 25.39 15.72
N ALA A 1033 10.74 26.42 16.24
CA ALA A 1033 10.71 27.77 15.68
C ALA A 1033 11.37 27.82 14.30
N LEU A 1034 10.68 28.45 13.35
CA LEU A 1034 11.09 28.63 11.97
C LEU A 1034 10.88 30.09 11.56
N ALA A 1035 11.86 30.73 10.92
CA ALA A 1035 11.63 32.00 10.26
C ALA A 1035 10.76 31.76 9.01
N ASP A 1036 9.64 32.45 8.93
CA ASP A 1036 8.63 32.35 7.89
C ASP A 1036 8.38 33.74 7.29
N PRO A 1037 8.49 33.90 5.96
CA PRO A 1037 8.41 35.21 5.32
C PRO A 1037 7.06 35.90 5.59
N ILE A 1038 7.06 37.23 5.65
CA ILE A 1038 5.82 38.01 5.69
C ILE A 1038 5.20 37.96 4.29
N THR A 1039 4.40 36.94 4.03
CA THR A 1039 3.53 36.91 2.86
C THR A 1039 2.27 37.71 3.19
N GLY A 1040 2.02 38.80 2.45
CA GLY A 1040 0.64 39.28 2.34
C GLY A 1040 -0.20 38.11 1.83
N ARG A 1041 -1.37 37.87 2.44
CA ARG A 1041 -2.36 36.86 1.99
C ARG A 1041 -2.22 36.57 0.48
N PRO A 1042 -2.03 35.32 0.00
CA PRO A 1042 -2.42 34.98 -1.36
C PRO A 1042 -3.95 34.90 -1.41
N GLY A 1043 -4.63 36.00 -1.10
CA GLY A 1043 -6.04 36.20 -1.33
C GLY A 1043 -6.17 36.87 -2.67
N ARG A 1044 -6.76 36.16 -3.65
CA ARG A 1044 -7.27 36.71 -4.92
C ARG A 1044 -6.32 37.71 -5.60
N ILE A 1045 -5.62 37.24 -6.63
CA ILE A 1045 -5.25 38.15 -7.74
C ILE A 1045 -6.56 38.81 -8.20
N PRO A 1046 -6.72 40.14 -8.10
CA PRO A 1046 -7.85 40.79 -8.73
C PRO A 1046 -7.68 40.51 -10.22
N ARG A 1047 -8.66 39.82 -10.82
CA ARG A 1047 -8.79 39.77 -12.28
C ARG A 1047 -8.64 41.21 -12.76
N ARG A 1048 -7.59 41.51 -13.52
CA ARG A 1048 -7.56 42.72 -14.34
C ARG A 1048 -8.85 42.68 -15.14
N SER A 1049 -9.73 43.64 -14.90
CA SER A 1049 -10.88 43.88 -15.74
C SER A 1049 -10.35 44.03 -17.16
N ALA A 1050 -10.85 43.19 -18.07
CA ALA A 1050 -10.74 43.42 -19.48
C ALA A 1050 -11.62 44.62 -19.81
N ASP A 1051 -11.12 45.82 -19.54
CA ASP A 1051 -11.62 47.10 -20.01
C ASP A 1051 -10.49 48.12 -19.90
N ALA A 1052 -9.52 48.01 -20.80
CA ALA A 1052 -8.62 49.10 -21.20
C ALA A 1052 -7.86 48.71 -22.48
N ARG A 1053 -8.57 48.87 -23.61
CA ARG A 1053 -8.10 48.94 -25.01
C ARG A 1053 -7.41 47.72 -25.63
#